data_AF-A0A226NB41-F1
#
_entry.id   AF-A0A226NB41-F1
#
_cell.length_a   1.000
_cell.length_b   1.000
_cell.length_c   1.000
_cell.angle_alpha   90.00
_cell.angle_beta   90.00
_cell.angle_gamma   90.00
#
_symmetry.space_group_name_H-M   'P 1'
#
loop_
_entity.id
_entity.type
_entity.pdbx_description
1 polymer ?
#
loop_
_entity_poly.entity_id
_entity_poly.type
_entity_poly.pdbx_seq_one_letter_code
_entity_poly.pdbx_strand_id
1 'polypeptide(L)'
;MAQPGPSPPTDVALLQRVAELEKVNAEFLRTKQQLEQEFNQKRAKFKELYLAKEEDLKRQNAVLQAAQDDLGQLRTQLMEAHAEMENIKAIATVSENTKQEAIDEVKRQWQEEVASLQAIMKETVRDYELQYHHRMEQERAQWNQYRENMEREIAELRRRLSEGQEEENLENEMKKAQEDAEKLRSVVMPMEKEIAALKEKLMEAEEKIKELEASKVKELNHYLEAEKSCRTDLEMYVAVLNTQKSVLQEDAEKLRKELHEEQERQQHNQLKHTWQKANDQFLESQRLLMRDMQRMEIVLTSEQLRQVEELKKKDQEEDDQQRLSKRKEQKQKDSDDETKASCSLAQEESLTQFSNEEVHLNSTHSSVHSLDADLLLSSGESFNKSENDMFKDGLRRAQSTDSLGTSGSLQSKALGYNNKAKSAGNLDESDFGPLVGADSVSENYDTASLGSLQMPSGFMLTKDQEKAIKAMTPEQEETASLLSSVTQGVESTYVSPSGYRLVSETEWNLLQKEVQNAGNKLGRRCDMCSNYEKQLQGIQIQEAETRDQVKKLQVMLRQANDQLEKTMKDKQELEEYMKQSAEDSSNQISSLMVKCQKSENFLNELQQAFSQAKRSVQEQMAVLTQSREQVSEELVRLQKDNESLQGKHSLHVSLQQAEDFILPEAVEELRELILKYREDIISVRTAADHLEEKLKAEILFLKEQIQAEQYLKENIEETLQLEIENCKEEIASISSLKAELERIKVEKEQLENSSQENLQQLESLQETKNTLEEQLKKETAAKANLEQLVFEEKNKAQRLQTELDVSEQVQRDFVKLSQTLQVQLERIRQADSLERIRAILNDTKLTDINQLPET
;
A
#
# COMPACT_ATOMS: atom_id res chain seq x y z
N MET A 1 -115.68 55.18 116.89
CA MET A 1 -114.32 54.76 117.34
C MET A 1 -114.30 53.24 117.38
N ALA A 2 -113.22 52.51 117.06
CA ALA A 2 -112.13 52.71 116.10
C ALA A 2 -111.23 51.46 116.20
N GLN A 3 -111.22 50.60 115.19
CA GLN A 3 -110.22 49.54 115.02
C GLN A 3 -109.85 49.40 113.53
N PRO A 4 -108.62 48.96 113.19
CA PRO A 4 -108.11 48.97 111.83
C PRO A 4 -108.63 47.78 111.00
N GLY A 5 -108.85 48.00 109.71
CA GLY A 5 -109.12 46.93 108.75
C GLY A 5 -107.84 46.28 108.23
N PRO A 6 -107.84 44.97 107.92
CA PRO A 6 -106.72 44.31 107.25
C PRO A 6 -106.65 44.70 105.76
N SER A 7 -105.45 44.68 105.19
CA SER A 7 -105.15 45.06 103.80
C SER A 7 -105.62 44.01 102.77
N PRO A 8 -106.00 44.43 101.54
CA PRO A 8 -106.44 43.52 100.48
C PRO A 8 -105.29 42.69 99.86
N PRO A 9 -105.57 41.50 99.30
CA PRO A 9 -104.55 40.55 98.85
C PRO A 9 -104.03 40.80 97.41
N THR A 10 -103.82 42.06 97.00
CA THR A 10 -103.41 42.41 95.63
C THR A 10 -101.92 42.22 95.34
N ASP A 11 -101.04 42.42 96.32
CA ASP A 11 -99.59 42.49 96.08
C ASP A 11 -98.97 41.13 95.71
N VAL A 12 -99.48 40.02 96.29
CA VAL A 12 -98.91 38.67 96.07
C VAL A 12 -99.07 38.21 94.63
N ALA A 13 -100.22 38.48 94.01
CA ALA A 13 -100.47 38.14 92.60
C ALA A 13 -99.62 38.99 91.64
N LEU A 14 -99.40 40.28 91.97
CA LEU A 14 -98.50 41.15 91.21
C LEU A 14 -97.05 40.70 91.33
N LEU A 15 -96.58 40.34 92.53
CA LEU A 15 -95.23 39.81 92.75
C LEU A 15 -94.98 38.49 92.01
N GLN A 16 -95.96 37.58 92.01
CA GLN A 16 -95.89 36.36 91.20
C GLN A 16 -95.78 36.68 89.71
N ARG A 17 -96.60 37.61 89.20
CA ARG A 17 -96.56 37.99 87.79
C ARG A 17 -95.26 38.72 87.40
N VAL A 18 -94.68 39.51 88.30
CA VAL A 18 -93.34 40.10 88.10
C VAL A 18 -92.28 39.00 88.01
N ALA A 19 -92.26 38.03 88.93
CA ALA A 19 -91.31 36.91 88.91
C ALA A 19 -91.44 36.03 87.65
N GLU A 20 -92.66 35.82 87.14
CA GLU A 20 -92.89 35.18 85.84
C GLU A 20 -92.28 35.98 84.68
N LEU A 21 -92.50 37.30 84.64
CA LEU A 21 -91.98 38.18 83.59
C LEU A 21 -90.46 38.31 83.66
N GLU A 22 -89.87 38.36 84.86
CA GLU A 22 -88.42 38.32 85.07
C GLU A 22 -87.82 37.00 84.57
N LYS A 23 -88.46 35.86 84.86
CA LYS A 23 -88.03 34.56 84.34
C LYS A 23 -88.09 34.51 82.81
N VAL A 24 -89.20 34.94 82.20
CA VAL A 24 -89.36 34.99 80.73
C VAL A 24 -88.36 35.94 80.10
N ASN A 25 -88.07 37.08 80.73
CA ASN A 25 -87.04 38.02 80.25
C ASN A 25 -85.63 37.44 80.36
N ALA A 26 -85.32 36.70 81.43
CA ALA A 26 -84.04 35.99 81.58
C ALA A 26 -83.89 34.84 80.57
N GLU A 27 -84.96 34.14 80.23
CA GLU A 27 -85.00 33.12 79.18
C GLU A 27 -84.83 33.75 77.78
N PHE A 28 -85.49 34.88 77.52
CA PHE A 28 -85.32 35.67 76.28
C PHE A 28 -83.90 36.24 76.13
N LEU A 29 -83.29 36.72 77.22
CA LEU A 29 -81.88 37.16 77.22
C LEU A 29 -80.92 36.01 76.90
N ARG A 30 -81.16 34.81 77.42
CA ARG A 30 -80.36 33.61 77.11
C ARG A 30 -80.50 33.17 75.66
N THR A 31 -81.72 33.09 75.12
CA THR A 31 -81.92 32.70 73.71
C THR A 31 -81.38 33.75 72.75
N LYS A 32 -81.54 35.05 73.05
CA LYS A 32 -80.85 36.13 72.33
C LYS A 32 -79.34 35.93 72.33
N GLN A 33 -78.73 35.69 73.49
CA GLN A 33 -77.28 35.52 73.60
C GLN A 33 -76.77 34.27 72.86
N GLN A 34 -77.55 33.18 72.85
CA GLN A 34 -77.26 31.98 72.04
C GLN A 34 -77.31 32.29 70.53
N LEU A 35 -78.34 33.00 70.06
CA LEU A 35 -78.45 33.41 68.66
C LEU A 35 -77.33 34.37 68.23
N GLU A 36 -76.92 35.29 69.10
CA GLU A 36 -75.76 36.16 68.88
C GLU A 36 -74.44 35.36 68.82
N GLN A 37 -74.27 34.33 69.65
CA GLN A 37 -73.11 33.43 69.58
C GLN A 37 -73.11 32.59 68.30
N GLU A 38 -74.24 31.99 67.94
CA GLU A 38 -74.40 31.25 66.68
C GLU A 38 -74.14 32.13 65.45
N PHE A 39 -74.66 33.35 65.42
CA PHE A 39 -74.43 34.29 64.32
C PHE A 39 -72.94 34.65 64.20
N ASN A 40 -72.27 34.91 65.32
CA ASN A 40 -70.83 35.19 65.31
C ASN A 40 -69.99 33.98 64.89
N GLN A 41 -70.36 32.75 65.30
CA GLN A 41 -69.71 31.52 64.81
C GLN A 41 -69.92 31.31 63.31
N LYS A 42 -71.15 31.50 62.80
CA LYS A 42 -71.47 31.43 61.36
C LYS A 42 -70.68 32.48 60.58
N ARG A 43 -70.60 33.72 61.08
CA ARG A 43 -69.79 34.80 60.49
C ARG A 43 -68.30 34.49 60.47
N ALA A 44 -67.77 33.88 61.54
CA ALA A 44 -66.37 33.46 61.60
C ALA A 44 -66.06 32.40 60.54
N LYS A 45 -66.88 31.34 60.46
CA LYS A 45 -66.75 30.28 59.44
C LYS A 45 -66.86 30.81 58.01
N PHE A 46 -67.78 31.74 57.75
CA PHE A 46 -67.86 32.39 56.42
C PHE A 46 -66.63 33.22 56.08
N LYS A 47 -66.04 33.95 57.06
CA LYS A 47 -64.79 34.69 56.83
C LYS A 47 -63.60 33.75 56.56
N GLU A 48 -63.51 32.66 57.31
CA GLU A 48 -62.50 31.61 57.14
C GLU A 48 -62.60 30.96 55.75
N LEU A 49 -63.81 30.56 55.34
CA LEU A 49 -64.07 30.00 54.00
C LEU A 49 -63.76 30.99 52.87
N TYR A 50 -64.05 32.27 53.06
CA TYR A 50 -63.72 33.33 52.09
C TYR A 50 -62.21 33.51 51.94
N LEU A 51 -61.47 33.59 53.05
CA LEU A 51 -60.00 33.71 53.03
C LEU A 51 -59.34 32.48 52.39
N ALA A 52 -59.80 31.27 52.71
CA ALA A 52 -59.33 30.05 52.07
C ALA A 52 -59.56 30.09 50.54
N LYS A 53 -60.71 30.59 50.08
CA LYS A 53 -60.99 30.77 48.65
C LYS A 53 -60.19 31.89 48.00
N GLU A 54 -59.88 32.96 48.73
CA GLU A 54 -58.99 34.03 48.26
C GLU A 54 -57.55 33.52 48.09
N GLU A 55 -57.07 32.65 48.98
CA GLU A 55 -55.78 31.96 48.82
C GLU A 55 -55.80 30.95 47.66
N ASP A 56 -56.86 30.14 47.53
CA ASP A 56 -56.99 29.20 46.40
C ASP A 56 -56.95 29.91 45.05
N LEU A 57 -57.63 31.06 44.94
CA LEU A 57 -57.66 31.85 43.71
C LEU A 57 -56.28 32.49 43.42
N LYS A 58 -55.53 32.88 44.46
CA LYS A 58 -54.12 33.30 44.32
C LYS A 58 -53.20 32.15 43.88
N ARG A 59 -53.38 30.94 44.43
CA ARG A 59 -52.65 29.73 43.99
C ARG A 59 -52.95 29.43 42.52
N GLN A 60 -54.21 29.47 42.13
CA GLN A 60 -54.65 29.25 40.74
C GLN A 60 -54.05 30.30 39.79
N ASN A 61 -54.10 31.59 40.12
CA ASN A 61 -53.46 32.64 39.30
C ASN A 61 -51.94 32.46 39.19
N ALA A 62 -51.25 32.03 40.25
CA ALA A 62 -49.81 31.78 40.20
C ALA A 62 -49.46 30.59 39.28
N VAL A 63 -50.24 29.52 39.31
CA VAL A 63 -50.10 28.37 38.40
C VAL A 63 -50.42 28.77 36.95
N LEU A 64 -51.45 29.59 36.74
CA LEU A 64 -51.85 30.06 35.42
C LEU A 64 -50.77 30.98 34.81
N GLN A 65 -50.19 31.89 35.60
CA GLN A 65 -49.06 32.72 35.19
C GLN A 65 -47.83 31.86 34.83
N ALA A 66 -47.45 30.89 35.67
CA ALA A 66 -46.32 30.00 35.38
C ALA A 66 -46.53 29.23 34.06
N ALA A 67 -47.70 28.62 33.86
CA ALA A 67 -48.04 27.93 32.61
C ALA A 67 -48.08 28.87 31.39
N GLN A 68 -48.36 30.17 31.59
CA GLN A 68 -48.35 31.19 30.55
C GLN A 68 -46.93 31.67 30.22
N ASP A 69 -46.03 31.73 31.20
CA ASP A 69 -44.60 32.01 31.03
C ASP A 69 -43.88 30.83 30.36
N ASP A 70 -44.23 29.59 30.72
CA ASP A 70 -43.76 28.35 30.08
C ASP A 70 -44.22 28.27 28.61
N LEU A 71 -45.48 28.64 28.32
CA LEU A 71 -45.98 28.80 26.95
C LEU A 71 -45.22 29.88 26.15
N GLY A 72 -44.73 30.92 26.83
CA GLY A 72 -43.84 31.92 26.24
C GLY A 72 -42.49 31.32 25.85
N GLN A 73 -41.85 30.60 26.78
CA GLN A 73 -40.56 29.94 26.55
C GLN A 73 -40.63 28.90 25.43
N LEU A 74 -41.66 28.04 25.43
CA LEU A 74 -41.88 27.04 24.39
C LEU A 74 -42.12 27.66 23.00
N ARG A 75 -42.78 28.84 22.93
CA ARG A 75 -42.92 29.59 21.67
C ARG A 75 -41.58 30.14 21.17
N THR A 76 -40.76 30.69 22.06
CA THR A 76 -39.41 31.16 21.69
C THR A 76 -38.54 30.01 21.17
N GLN A 77 -38.47 28.90 21.90
CA GLN A 77 -37.73 27.70 21.48
C GLN A 77 -38.22 27.14 20.13
N LEU A 78 -39.53 27.18 19.86
CA LEU A 78 -40.09 26.75 18.58
C LEU A 78 -39.71 27.72 17.43
N MET A 79 -39.64 29.02 17.69
CA MET A 79 -39.15 30.00 16.70
C MET A 79 -37.65 29.86 16.45
N GLU A 80 -36.85 29.59 17.48
CA GLU A 80 -35.41 29.34 17.38
C GLU A 80 -35.13 28.06 16.58
N ALA A 81 -35.74 26.93 16.96
CA ALA A 81 -35.61 25.66 16.23
C ALA A 81 -36.12 25.74 14.77
N HIS A 82 -37.12 26.59 14.49
CA HIS A 82 -37.58 26.84 13.13
C HIS A 82 -36.54 27.63 12.32
N ALA A 83 -35.92 28.66 12.91
CA ALA A 83 -34.84 29.41 12.27
C ALA A 83 -33.59 28.55 12.03
N GLU A 84 -33.24 27.67 12.97
CA GLU A 84 -32.18 26.66 12.81
C GLU A 84 -32.49 25.71 11.65
N MET A 85 -33.73 25.19 11.56
CA MET A 85 -34.16 24.33 10.45
C MET A 85 -34.05 25.04 9.08
N GLU A 86 -34.48 26.30 8.96
CA GLU A 86 -34.34 27.03 7.69
C GLU A 86 -32.87 27.34 7.35
N ASN A 87 -32.02 27.58 8.35
CA ASN A 87 -30.58 27.73 8.15
C ASN A 87 -29.93 26.40 7.68
N ILE A 88 -30.30 25.26 8.30
CA ILE A 88 -29.84 23.93 7.88
C ILE A 88 -30.30 23.62 6.45
N LYS A 89 -31.54 23.96 6.07
CA LYS A 89 -32.02 23.84 4.68
C LYS A 89 -31.19 24.68 3.72
N ALA A 90 -30.90 25.95 4.05
CA ALA A 90 -30.09 26.83 3.21
C ALA A 90 -28.67 26.27 3.03
N ILE A 91 -28.02 25.79 4.11
CA ILE A 91 -26.70 25.14 4.07
C ILE A 91 -26.75 23.86 3.22
N ALA A 92 -27.79 23.04 3.36
CA ALA A 92 -27.96 21.82 2.56
C ALA A 92 -28.14 22.12 1.07
N THR A 93 -28.96 23.13 0.71
CA THR A 93 -29.13 23.56 -0.69
C THR A 93 -27.83 24.13 -1.28
N VAL A 94 -27.08 24.93 -0.53
CA VAL A 94 -25.76 25.43 -0.98
C VAL A 94 -24.78 24.27 -1.15
N SER A 95 -24.73 23.33 -0.20
CA SER A 95 -23.88 22.14 -0.30
C SER A 95 -24.20 21.28 -1.52
N GLU A 96 -25.48 21.06 -1.81
CA GLU A 96 -25.91 20.26 -2.96
C GLU A 96 -25.61 20.97 -4.28
N ASN A 97 -25.84 22.28 -4.37
CA ASN A 97 -25.42 23.07 -5.52
C ASN A 97 -23.90 23.01 -5.73
N THR A 98 -23.09 23.13 -4.67
CA THR A 98 -21.62 23.02 -4.77
C THR A 98 -21.17 21.63 -5.23
N LYS A 99 -21.84 20.55 -4.81
CA LYS A 99 -21.56 19.20 -5.34
C LYS A 99 -21.93 19.11 -6.82
N GLN A 100 -23.10 19.63 -7.21
CA GLN A 100 -23.57 19.61 -8.59
C GLN A 100 -22.64 20.41 -9.51
N GLU A 101 -22.21 21.60 -9.08
CA GLU A 101 -21.20 22.42 -9.77
C GLU A 101 -19.86 21.68 -9.92
N ALA A 102 -19.37 21.01 -8.88
CA ALA A 102 -18.14 20.21 -8.96
C ALA A 102 -18.28 18.99 -9.89
N ILE A 103 -19.43 18.33 -9.88
CA ILE A 103 -19.75 17.21 -10.77
C ILE A 103 -19.82 17.69 -12.23
N ASP A 104 -20.46 18.82 -12.50
CA ASP A 104 -20.59 19.37 -13.86
C ASP A 104 -19.29 20.00 -14.37
N GLU A 105 -18.43 20.53 -13.49
CA GLU A 105 -17.07 20.93 -13.81
C GLU A 105 -16.20 19.72 -14.21
N VAL A 106 -16.27 18.59 -13.50
CA VAL A 106 -15.57 17.35 -13.90
C VAL A 106 -16.11 16.80 -15.23
N LYS A 107 -17.42 16.87 -15.48
CA LYS A 107 -18.00 16.53 -16.79
C LYS A 107 -17.49 17.46 -17.90
N ARG A 108 -17.38 18.76 -17.64
CA ARG A 108 -16.86 19.77 -18.57
C ARG A 108 -15.40 19.49 -18.93
N GLN A 109 -14.56 19.26 -17.92
CA GLN A 109 -13.15 18.89 -18.11
C GLN A 109 -13.02 17.62 -18.97
N TRP A 110 -13.76 16.56 -18.65
CA TRP A 110 -13.76 15.32 -19.45
C TRP A 110 -14.24 15.54 -20.90
N GLN A 111 -15.28 16.36 -21.11
CA GLN A 111 -15.75 16.72 -22.45
C GLN A 111 -14.70 17.52 -23.24
N GLU A 112 -13.97 18.41 -22.58
CA GLU A 112 -12.89 19.21 -23.18
C GLU A 112 -11.65 18.37 -23.48
N GLU A 113 -11.27 17.42 -22.62
CA GLU A 113 -10.22 16.43 -22.90
C GLU A 113 -10.58 15.56 -24.09
N VAL A 114 -11.80 15.01 -24.13
CA VAL A 114 -12.30 14.22 -25.26
C VAL A 114 -12.34 15.05 -26.55
N ALA A 115 -12.78 16.31 -26.49
CA ALA A 115 -12.78 17.20 -27.65
C ALA A 115 -11.35 17.55 -28.12
N SER A 116 -10.42 17.76 -27.19
CA SER A 116 -8.99 18.02 -27.45
C SER A 116 -8.32 16.82 -28.12
N LEU A 117 -8.49 15.61 -27.57
CA LEU A 117 -8.00 14.36 -28.15
C LEU A 117 -8.58 14.11 -29.54
N GLN A 118 -9.88 14.38 -29.75
CA GLN A 118 -10.49 14.33 -31.08
C GLN A 118 -9.96 15.39 -32.04
N ALA A 119 -9.60 16.58 -31.56
CA ALA A 119 -9.00 17.63 -32.38
C ALA A 119 -7.58 17.24 -32.82
N ILE A 120 -6.75 16.78 -31.89
CA ILE A 120 -5.39 16.27 -32.16
C ILE A 120 -5.44 15.08 -33.12
N MET A 121 -6.37 14.13 -32.93
CA MET A 121 -6.52 13.00 -33.84
C MET A 121 -6.99 13.43 -35.24
N LYS A 122 -7.86 14.44 -35.35
CA LYS A 122 -8.23 15.06 -36.65
C LYS A 122 -7.09 15.87 -37.26
N GLU A 123 -6.13 16.33 -36.48
CA GLU A 123 -4.93 17.04 -36.92
C GLU A 123 -3.89 16.10 -37.48
N THR A 124 -3.53 15.05 -36.74
CA THR A 124 -2.58 14.03 -37.21
C THR A 124 -3.10 13.33 -38.48
N VAL A 125 -4.40 13.06 -38.59
CA VAL A 125 -5.00 12.56 -39.84
C VAL A 125 -4.83 13.56 -41.00
N ARG A 126 -5.12 14.85 -40.80
CA ARG A 126 -4.89 15.89 -41.82
C ARG A 126 -3.42 16.03 -42.20
N ASP A 127 -2.49 15.88 -41.27
CA ASP A 127 -1.06 15.92 -41.53
C ASP A 127 -0.60 14.69 -42.34
N TYR A 128 -1.14 13.50 -42.06
CA TYR A 128 -0.90 12.31 -42.89
C TYR A 128 -1.51 12.46 -44.29
N GLU A 129 -2.72 13.02 -44.41
CA GLU A 129 -3.35 13.35 -45.70
C GLU A 129 -2.49 14.34 -46.50
N LEU A 130 -2.01 15.42 -45.86
CA LEU A 130 -1.13 16.42 -46.49
C LEU A 130 0.23 15.83 -46.91
N GLN A 131 0.86 15.02 -46.06
CA GLN A 131 2.11 14.33 -46.40
C GLN A 131 1.92 13.34 -47.56
N TYR A 132 0.80 12.60 -47.58
CA TYR A 132 0.46 11.70 -48.67
C TYR A 132 0.19 12.47 -49.98
N HIS A 133 -0.60 13.55 -49.93
CA HIS A 133 -0.83 14.43 -51.07
C HIS A 133 0.47 15.01 -51.62
N HIS A 134 1.35 15.52 -50.75
CA HIS A 134 2.64 16.08 -51.17
C HIS A 134 3.54 15.01 -51.83
N ARG A 135 3.57 13.78 -51.29
CA ARG A 135 4.27 12.66 -51.93
C ARG A 135 3.69 12.32 -53.30
N MET A 136 2.36 12.26 -53.43
CA MET A 136 1.70 12.03 -54.73
C MET A 136 1.96 13.17 -55.72
N GLU A 137 2.14 14.41 -55.28
CA GLU A 137 2.57 15.53 -56.11
C GLU A 137 4.03 15.43 -56.55
N GLN A 138 4.95 15.03 -55.65
CA GLN A 138 6.34 14.75 -55.99
C GLN A 138 6.46 13.64 -57.04
N GLU A 139 5.74 12.53 -56.86
CA GLU A 139 5.71 11.42 -57.83
C GLU A 139 5.11 11.88 -59.18
N ARG A 140 4.03 12.67 -59.18
CA ARG A 140 3.49 13.29 -60.42
C ARG A 140 4.49 14.22 -61.10
N ALA A 141 5.26 15.01 -60.35
CA ALA A 141 6.28 15.89 -60.90
C ALA A 141 7.44 15.09 -61.53
N GLN A 142 7.89 14.01 -60.88
CA GLN A 142 8.89 13.09 -61.43
C GLN A 142 8.40 12.42 -62.72
N TRP A 143 7.15 11.91 -62.74
CA TRP A 143 6.55 11.34 -63.94
C TRP A 143 6.37 12.35 -65.08
N ASN A 144 6.09 13.63 -64.77
CA ASN A 144 6.04 14.68 -65.78
C ASN A 144 7.44 15.03 -66.32
N GLN A 145 8.46 15.13 -65.48
CA GLN A 145 9.85 15.32 -65.94
C GLN A 145 10.34 14.15 -66.81
N TYR A 146 10.00 12.91 -66.43
CA TYR A 146 10.28 11.73 -67.25
C TYR A 146 9.55 11.79 -68.61
N ARG A 147 8.27 12.17 -68.62
CA ARG A 147 7.49 12.39 -69.84
C ARG A 147 8.12 13.46 -70.73
N GLU A 148 8.49 14.61 -70.19
CA GLU A 148 9.16 15.69 -70.93
C GLU A 148 10.53 15.27 -71.50
N ASN A 149 11.27 14.40 -70.78
CA ASN A 149 12.50 13.81 -71.30
C ASN A 149 12.20 12.92 -72.52
N MET A 150 11.26 11.99 -72.39
CA MET A 150 10.84 11.10 -73.48
C MET A 150 10.23 11.89 -74.66
N GLU A 151 9.45 12.94 -74.41
CA GLU A 151 8.89 13.81 -75.44
C GLU A 151 9.98 14.63 -76.17
N ARG A 152 11.05 15.04 -75.48
CA ARG A 152 12.23 15.64 -76.11
C ARG A 152 13.03 14.64 -76.96
N GLU A 153 13.22 13.42 -76.48
CA GLU A 153 13.84 12.34 -77.28
C GLU A 153 13.00 11.99 -78.51
N ILE A 154 11.68 11.87 -78.36
CA ILE A 154 10.74 11.65 -79.46
C ILE A 154 10.74 12.84 -80.44
N ALA A 155 10.84 14.09 -79.96
CA ALA A 155 10.95 15.27 -80.81
C ALA A 155 12.26 15.28 -81.60
N GLU A 156 13.39 14.86 -81.00
CA GLU A 156 14.65 14.76 -81.73
C GLU A 156 14.66 13.60 -82.74
N LEU A 157 14.08 12.45 -82.40
CA LEU A 157 13.86 11.34 -83.33
C LEU A 157 12.92 11.75 -84.48
N ARG A 158 11.88 12.54 -84.21
CA ARG A 158 11.00 13.12 -85.24
C ARG A 158 11.74 14.12 -86.13
N ARG A 159 12.63 14.96 -85.59
CA ARG A 159 13.50 15.84 -86.39
C ARG A 159 14.35 15.02 -87.37
N ARG A 160 15.00 13.95 -86.87
CA ARG A 160 15.79 13.01 -87.67
C ARG A 160 14.95 12.25 -88.72
N LEU A 161 13.64 12.09 -88.52
CA LEU A 161 12.71 11.58 -89.55
C LEU A 161 12.31 12.66 -90.57
N SER A 162 12.02 13.89 -90.13
CA SER A 162 11.58 14.98 -91.02
C SER A 162 12.66 15.47 -91.99
N GLU A 163 13.92 15.09 -91.76
CA GLU A 163 15.04 15.29 -92.69
C GLU A 163 15.03 14.29 -93.88
N GLY A 164 14.03 13.39 -93.96
CA GLY A 164 14.05 12.24 -94.88
C GLY A 164 12.87 12.06 -95.84
N GLN A 165 11.92 13.01 -95.97
CA GLN A 165 10.72 12.84 -96.80
C GLN A 165 10.20 14.14 -97.45
N GLU A 166 10.43 14.27 -98.76
CA GLU A 166 9.62 15.06 -99.71
C GLU A 166 8.95 14.10 -100.72
N GLU A 167 8.16 14.65 -101.66
CA GLU A 167 7.39 13.95 -102.73
C GLU A 167 6.16 13.11 -102.28
N GLU A 168 4.94 13.30 -102.82
CA GLU A 168 4.43 14.43 -103.62
C GLU A 168 2.88 14.54 -103.54
N ASN A 169 2.32 15.66 -104.00
CA ASN A 169 0.88 15.96 -103.94
C ASN A 169 0.07 15.21 -105.01
N LEU A 170 -1.12 14.71 -104.60
CA LEU A 170 -2.33 14.60 -105.45
C LEU A 170 -3.61 14.32 -104.62
N GLU A 171 -3.49 14.44 -103.31
CA GLU A 171 -4.30 15.39 -102.54
C GLU A 171 -5.05 16.46 -103.36
N ASN A 172 -6.25 16.77 -102.87
CA ASN A 172 -7.09 17.97 -103.03
C ASN A 172 -8.49 17.77 -103.66
N GLU A 173 -8.71 16.81 -104.56
CA GLU A 173 -10.05 16.62 -105.17
C GLU A 173 -10.86 15.44 -104.62
N MET A 174 -10.25 14.24 -104.44
CA MET A 174 -10.81 13.24 -103.50
C MET A 174 -10.97 13.85 -102.10
N LYS A 175 -10.02 14.72 -101.74
CA LYS A 175 -9.90 15.37 -100.44
C LYS A 175 -11.17 16.09 -100.02
N LYS A 176 -11.93 16.77 -100.89
CA LYS A 176 -13.13 17.50 -100.44
C LYS A 176 -14.30 16.61 -99.97
N ALA A 177 -14.57 15.51 -100.68
CA ALA A 177 -15.59 14.54 -100.25
C ALA A 177 -15.08 13.68 -99.08
N GLN A 178 -13.78 13.41 -99.06
CA GLN A 178 -13.11 12.77 -97.94
C GLN A 178 -13.07 13.67 -96.70
N GLU A 179 -12.93 15.00 -96.85
CA GLU A 179 -12.83 16.03 -95.80
C GLU A 179 -14.11 16.16 -94.99
N ASP A 180 -15.30 16.05 -95.58
CA ASP A 180 -16.54 16.10 -94.80
C ASP A 180 -16.78 14.76 -94.07
N ALA A 181 -16.36 13.64 -94.66
CA ALA A 181 -16.31 12.33 -93.99
C ALA A 181 -15.16 12.20 -92.96
N GLU A 182 -14.11 13.02 -93.09
CA GLU A 182 -12.99 13.15 -92.16
C GLU A 182 -13.27 14.18 -91.08
N LYS A 183 -14.05 15.24 -91.33
CA LYS A 183 -14.56 16.14 -90.27
C LYS A 183 -15.50 15.40 -89.33
N LEU A 184 -16.44 14.62 -89.89
CA LEU A 184 -17.29 13.76 -89.07
C LEU A 184 -16.46 12.73 -88.31
N ARG A 185 -15.45 12.10 -88.92
CA ARG A 185 -14.52 11.21 -88.20
C ARG A 185 -13.55 11.94 -87.27
N SER A 186 -13.22 13.22 -87.47
CA SER A 186 -12.33 14.01 -86.59
C SER A 186 -13.06 14.64 -85.41
N VAL A 187 -14.39 14.55 -85.38
CA VAL A 187 -15.20 14.77 -84.18
C VAL A 187 -15.54 13.43 -83.54
N VAL A 188 -16.10 12.50 -84.33
CA VAL A 188 -16.59 11.21 -83.81
C VAL A 188 -15.46 10.30 -83.34
N MET A 189 -14.36 10.10 -84.08
CA MET A 189 -13.30 9.19 -83.62
C MET A 189 -12.53 9.70 -82.39
N PRO A 190 -12.27 11.02 -82.21
CA PRO A 190 -11.80 11.53 -80.92
C PRO A 190 -12.81 11.33 -79.80
N MET A 191 -14.11 11.59 -80.02
CA MET A 191 -15.13 11.31 -79.00
C MET A 191 -15.27 9.82 -78.68
N GLU A 192 -15.16 8.92 -79.66
CA GLU A 192 -15.16 7.46 -79.46
C GLU A 192 -13.90 7.01 -78.70
N LYS A 193 -12.73 7.60 -78.99
CA LYS A 193 -11.48 7.36 -78.26
C LYS A 193 -11.52 7.92 -76.84
N GLU A 194 -12.13 9.09 -76.62
CA GLU A 194 -12.36 9.62 -75.27
C GLU A 194 -13.38 8.78 -74.51
N ILE A 195 -14.47 8.33 -75.12
CA ILE A 195 -15.43 7.40 -74.50
C ILE A 195 -14.76 6.06 -74.19
N ALA A 196 -13.87 5.55 -75.04
CA ALA A 196 -13.07 4.36 -74.76
C ALA A 196 -12.11 4.60 -73.58
N ALA A 197 -11.31 5.67 -73.61
CA ALA A 197 -10.36 6.02 -72.56
C ALA A 197 -11.04 6.39 -71.22
N LEU A 198 -12.26 6.92 -71.24
CA LEU A 198 -13.08 7.18 -70.05
C LEU A 198 -13.66 5.89 -69.48
N LYS A 199 -14.07 4.92 -70.33
CA LYS A 199 -14.46 3.58 -69.89
C LYS A 199 -13.27 2.79 -69.32
N GLU A 200 -12.11 2.90 -69.94
CA GLU A 200 -10.85 2.30 -69.46
C GLU A 200 -10.45 2.89 -68.11
N LYS A 201 -10.45 4.22 -67.97
CA LYS A 201 -10.24 4.91 -66.68
C LYS A 201 -11.30 4.59 -65.63
N LEU A 202 -12.55 4.35 -66.04
CA LEU A 202 -13.61 3.93 -65.13
C LEU A 202 -13.36 2.51 -64.62
N MET A 203 -13.01 1.56 -65.50
CA MET A 203 -12.64 0.20 -65.06
C MET A 203 -11.37 0.20 -64.21
N GLU A 204 -10.36 1.02 -64.53
CA GLU A 204 -9.19 1.22 -63.67
C GLU A 204 -9.59 1.76 -62.29
N ALA A 205 -10.53 2.70 -62.21
CA ALA A 205 -11.02 3.24 -60.95
C ALA A 205 -11.83 2.21 -60.16
N GLU A 206 -12.68 1.42 -60.83
CA GLU A 206 -13.44 0.32 -60.22
C GLU A 206 -12.52 -0.80 -59.69
N GLU A 207 -11.46 -1.18 -60.42
CA GLU A 207 -10.46 -2.14 -59.93
C GLU A 207 -9.65 -1.55 -58.76
N LYS A 208 -9.26 -0.27 -58.80
CA LYS A 208 -8.58 0.40 -57.68
C LYS A 208 -9.47 0.50 -56.45
N ILE A 209 -10.78 0.70 -56.61
CA ILE A 209 -11.75 0.63 -55.50
C ILE A 209 -11.81 -0.78 -54.92
N LYS A 210 -11.96 -1.83 -55.74
CA LYS A 210 -11.94 -3.23 -55.29
C LYS A 210 -10.64 -3.61 -54.59
N GLU A 211 -9.50 -3.11 -55.07
CA GLU A 211 -8.19 -3.36 -54.46
C GLU A 211 -8.05 -2.65 -53.11
N LEU A 212 -8.54 -1.41 -52.98
CA LEU A 212 -8.60 -0.69 -51.71
C LEU A 212 -9.58 -1.35 -50.71
N GLU A 213 -10.75 -1.81 -51.17
CA GLU A 213 -11.70 -2.57 -50.36
C GLU A 213 -11.08 -3.89 -49.89
N ALA A 214 -10.45 -4.66 -50.79
CA ALA A 214 -9.77 -5.91 -50.45
C ALA A 214 -8.56 -5.68 -49.53
N SER A 215 -7.88 -4.54 -49.65
CA SER A 215 -6.81 -4.13 -48.72
C SER A 215 -7.38 -3.81 -47.34
N LYS A 216 -8.46 -3.02 -47.26
CA LYS A 216 -9.11 -2.67 -45.99
C LYS A 216 -9.71 -3.89 -45.28
N VAL A 217 -10.25 -4.85 -46.03
CA VAL A 217 -10.72 -6.14 -45.47
C VAL A 217 -9.57 -6.96 -44.91
N LYS A 218 -8.39 -7.01 -45.56
CA LYS A 218 -7.20 -7.67 -45.01
C LYS A 218 -6.70 -6.97 -43.75
N GLU A 219 -6.66 -5.64 -43.74
CA GLU A 219 -6.25 -4.82 -42.59
C GLU A 219 -7.18 -5.05 -41.39
N LEU A 220 -8.50 -5.01 -41.59
CA LEU A 220 -9.50 -5.31 -40.56
C LEU A 220 -9.42 -6.76 -40.07
N ASN A 221 -9.14 -7.74 -40.94
CA ASN A 221 -8.93 -9.12 -40.50
C ASN A 221 -7.63 -9.28 -39.70
N HIS A 222 -6.57 -8.53 -40.03
CA HIS A 222 -5.34 -8.54 -39.25
C HIS A 222 -5.54 -7.96 -37.84
N TYR A 223 -6.27 -6.84 -37.70
CA TYR A 223 -6.68 -6.32 -36.39
C TYR A 223 -7.54 -7.33 -35.62
N LEU A 224 -8.48 -8.01 -36.30
CA LEU A 224 -9.32 -9.05 -35.68
C LEU A 224 -8.50 -10.28 -35.23
N GLU A 225 -7.41 -10.62 -35.90
CA GLU A 225 -6.49 -11.68 -35.49
C GLU A 225 -5.57 -11.24 -34.33
N ALA A 226 -5.12 -9.98 -34.32
CA ALA A 226 -4.40 -9.40 -33.19
C ALA A 226 -5.27 -9.36 -31.92
N GLU A 227 -6.52 -8.87 -32.01
CA GLU A 227 -7.50 -8.88 -30.92
C GLU A 227 -7.77 -10.30 -30.39
N LYS A 228 -7.90 -11.30 -31.28
CA LYS A 228 -8.01 -12.70 -30.85
C LYS A 228 -6.78 -13.18 -30.08
N SER A 229 -5.57 -12.80 -30.51
CA SER A 229 -4.33 -13.14 -29.79
C SER A 229 -4.30 -12.49 -28.41
N CYS A 230 -4.50 -11.17 -28.34
CA CYS A 230 -4.56 -10.41 -27.09
C CYS A 230 -5.62 -10.98 -26.13
N ARG A 231 -6.77 -11.40 -26.64
CA ARG A 231 -7.79 -12.10 -25.87
C ARG A 231 -7.31 -13.45 -25.34
N THR A 232 -6.67 -14.30 -26.15
CA THR A 232 -6.13 -15.58 -25.67
C THR A 232 -5.01 -15.39 -24.64
N ASP A 233 -4.20 -14.34 -24.78
CA ASP A 233 -3.19 -13.98 -23.79
C ASP A 233 -3.84 -13.52 -22.48
N LEU A 234 -4.90 -12.71 -22.53
CA LEU A 234 -5.69 -12.33 -21.35
C LEU A 234 -6.38 -13.54 -20.69
N GLU A 235 -6.95 -14.46 -21.46
CA GLU A 235 -7.54 -15.71 -20.94
C GLU A 235 -6.46 -16.58 -20.26
N MET A 236 -5.24 -16.60 -20.80
CA MET A 236 -4.07 -17.25 -20.16
C MET A 236 -3.63 -16.53 -18.88
N TYR A 237 -3.54 -15.19 -18.87
CA TYR A 237 -3.22 -14.43 -17.65
C TYR A 237 -4.27 -14.66 -16.55
N VAL A 238 -5.56 -14.69 -16.90
CA VAL A 238 -6.64 -15.01 -15.96
C VAL A 238 -6.52 -16.45 -15.43
N ALA A 239 -6.13 -17.42 -16.27
CA ALA A 239 -5.86 -18.79 -15.82
C ALA A 239 -4.66 -18.87 -14.85
N VAL A 240 -3.57 -18.15 -15.13
CA VAL A 240 -2.38 -18.07 -14.26
C VAL A 240 -2.72 -17.40 -12.93
N LEU A 241 -3.44 -16.28 -12.94
CA LEU A 241 -3.88 -15.57 -11.73
C LEU A 241 -4.82 -16.43 -10.86
N ASN A 242 -5.72 -17.21 -11.47
CA ASN A 242 -6.56 -18.15 -10.73
C ASN A 242 -5.74 -19.31 -10.13
N THR A 243 -4.73 -19.83 -10.84
CA THR A 243 -3.80 -20.83 -10.28
C THR A 243 -3.00 -20.26 -9.11
N GLN A 244 -2.44 -19.05 -9.25
CA GLN A 244 -1.73 -18.35 -8.18
C GLN A 244 -2.63 -18.11 -6.96
N LYS A 245 -3.90 -17.72 -7.18
CA LYS A 245 -4.89 -17.58 -6.13
C LYS A 245 -5.14 -18.91 -5.39
N SER A 246 -5.26 -20.05 -6.09
CA SER A 246 -5.39 -21.37 -5.44
C SER A 246 -4.19 -21.68 -4.55
N VAL A 247 -2.97 -21.54 -5.07
CA VAL A 247 -1.73 -21.80 -4.31
C VAL A 247 -1.65 -20.90 -3.07
N LEU A 248 -1.95 -19.60 -3.19
CA LEU A 248 -1.95 -18.68 -2.05
C LEU A 248 -3.06 -18.99 -1.02
N GLN A 249 -4.20 -19.54 -1.45
CA GLN A 249 -5.24 -20.03 -0.54
C GLN A 249 -4.81 -21.33 0.16
N GLU A 250 -4.17 -22.25 -0.55
CA GLU A 250 -3.63 -23.51 -0.02
C GLU A 250 -2.50 -23.25 1.01
N ASP A 251 -1.55 -22.36 0.71
CA ASP A 251 -0.50 -21.93 1.63
C ASP A 251 -1.07 -21.21 2.87
N ALA A 252 -2.08 -20.34 2.69
CA ALA A 252 -2.75 -19.69 3.81
C ALA A 252 -3.51 -20.69 4.71
N GLU A 253 -4.16 -21.71 4.12
CA GLU A 253 -4.76 -22.80 4.89
C GLU A 253 -3.75 -23.69 5.59
N LYS A 254 -2.60 -23.94 4.96
CA LYS A 254 -1.49 -24.69 5.55
C LYS A 254 -0.90 -23.95 6.76
N LEU A 255 -0.65 -22.65 6.64
CA LEU A 255 -0.19 -21.81 7.75
C LEU A 255 -1.21 -21.75 8.90
N ARG A 256 -2.52 -21.70 8.61
CA ARG A 256 -3.57 -21.82 9.65
C ARG A 256 -3.51 -23.16 10.39
N LYS A 257 -3.29 -24.28 9.67
CA LYS A 257 -3.16 -25.63 10.25
C LYS A 257 -1.90 -25.74 11.10
N GLU A 258 -0.75 -25.29 10.60
CA GLU A 258 0.53 -25.27 11.33
C GLU A 258 0.46 -24.41 12.62
N LEU A 259 -0.20 -23.25 12.55
CA LEU A 259 -0.45 -22.41 13.73
C LEU A 259 -1.38 -23.08 14.76
N HIS A 260 -2.40 -23.81 14.30
CA HIS A 260 -3.32 -24.52 15.19
C HIS A 260 -2.64 -25.71 15.88
N GLU A 261 -1.87 -26.52 15.15
CA GLU A 261 -1.05 -27.59 15.74
C GLU A 261 -0.07 -27.05 16.80
N GLU A 262 0.52 -25.87 16.57
CA GLU A 262 1.45 -25.27 17.53
C GLU A 262 0.73 -24.74 18.78
N GLN A 263 -0.51 -24.23 18.64
CA GLN A 263 -1.37 -23.91 19.78
C GLN A 263 -1.72 -25.16 20.60
N GLU A 264 -2.06 -26.29 19.95
CA GLU A 264 -2.31 -27.56 20.63
C GLU A 264 -1.05 -28.08 21.35
N ARG A 265 0.13 -28.01 20.72
CA ARG A 265 1.42 -28.36 21.36
C ARG A 265 1.69 -27.49 22.58
N GLN A 266 1.42 -26.18 22.51
CA GLN A 266 1.57 -25.27 23.64
C GLN A 266 0.61 -25.62 24.78
N GLN A 267 -0.67 -25.87 24.50
CA GLN A 267 -1.66 -26.30 25.51
C GLN A 267 -1.25 -27.63 26.16
N HIS A 268 -0.84 -28.62 25.36
CA HIS A 268 -0.35 -29.91 25.86
C HIS A 268 0.91 -29.76 26.74
N ASN A 269 1.84 -28.88 26.37
CA ASN A 269 3.02 -28.59 27.18
C ASN A 269 2.68 -27.84 28.49
N GLN A 270 1.72 -26.92 28.47
CA GLN A 270 1.20 -26.26 29.69
C GLN A 270 0.51 -27.27 30.62
N LEU A 271 -0.29 -28.18 30.08
CA LEU A 271 -0.93 -29.26 30.84
C LEU A 271 0.12 -30.20 31.45
N LYS A 272 1.15 -30.60 30.67
CA LYS A 272 2.28 -31.41 31.14
C LYS A 272 3.04 -30.73 32.29
N HIS A 273 3.35 -29.44 32.18
CA HIS A 273 3.98 -28.69 33.27
C HIS A 273 3.08 -28.56 34.50
N THR A 274 1.77 -28.42 34.32
CA THR A 274 0.80 -28.35 35.42
C THR A 274 0.68 -29.69 36.15
N TRP A 275 0.61 -30.80 35.40
CA TRP A 275 0.63 -32.15 35.95
C TRP A 275 1.93 -32.47 36.69
N GLN A 276 3.08 -32.05 36.12
CA GLN A 276 4.38 -32.23 36.78
C GLN A 276 4.46 -31.44 38.09
N LYS A 277 4.00 -30.18 38.13
CA LYS A 277 3.90 -29.40 39.38
C LYS A 277 3.00 -30.06 40.43
N ALA A 278 1.86 -30.63 40.01
CA ALA A 278 0.95 -31.34 40.92
C ALA A 278 1.59 -32.63 41.47
N ASN A 279 2.38 -33.34 40.66
CA ASN A 279 3.13 -34.52 41.07
C ASN A 279 4.28 -34.15 42.04
N ASP A 280 5.03 -33.09 41.74
CA ASP A 280 6.07 -32.57 42.65
C ASP A 280 5.49 -32.11 44.00
N GLN A 281 4.32 -31.44 44.00
CA GLN A 281 3.58 -31.09 45.22
C GLN A 281 3.08 -32.32 45.98
N PHE A 282 2.59 -33.36 45.30
CA PHE A 282 2.19 -34.62 45.93
C PHE A 282 3.39 -35.28 46.62
N LEU A 283 4.52 -35.41 45.92
CA LEU A 283 5.76 -35.95 46.46
C LEU A 283 6.30 -35.11 47.63
N GLU A 284 6.21 -33.78 47.57
CA GLU A 284 6.60 -32.91 48.68
C GLU A 284 5.67 -33.03 49.90
N SER A 285 4.35 -33.13 49.70
CA SER A 285 3.41 -33.38 50.79
C SER A 285 3.66 -34.73 51.48
N GLN A 286 4.00 -35.77 50.71
CA GLN A 286 4.42 -37.07 51.26
C GLN A 286 5.73 -36.97 52.05
N ARG A 287 6.74 -36.21 51.56
CA ARG A 287 7.99 -35.95 52.31
C ARG A 287 7.73 -35.17 53.60
N LEU A 288 6.78 -34.23 53.60
CA LEU A 288 6.40 -33.46 54.79
C LEU A 288 5.70 -34.37 55.81
N LEU A 289 4.74 -35.19 55.38
CA LEU A 289 4.05 -36.17 56.23
C LEU A 289 5.03 -37.18 56.86
N MET A 290 6.03 -37.66 56.12
CA MET A 290 7.09 -38.52 56.69
C MET A 290 7.93 -37.80 57.76
N ARG A 291 8.23 -36.50 57.58
CA ARG A 291 8.91 -35.71 58.62
C ARG A 291 8.02 -35.46 59.84
N ASP A 292 6.72 -35.29 59.66
CA ASP A 292 5.79 -35.14 60.79
C ASP A 292 5.58 -36.44 61.56
N MET A 293 5.54 -37.58 60.87
CA MET A 293 5.61 -38.90 61.52
C MET A 293 6.89 -39.03 62.36
N GLN A 294 8.06 -38.69 61.80
CA GLN A 294 9.34 -38.69 62.53
C GLN A 294 9.36 -37.71 63.72
N ARG A 295 8.72 -36.53 63.57
CA ARG A 295 8.58 -35.56 64.69
C ARG A 295 7.70 -36.11 65.81
N MET A 296 6.64 -36.86 65.50
CA MET A 296 5.80 -37.53 66.50
C MET A 296 6.54 -38.70 67.17
N GLU A 297 7.30 -39.50 66.40
CA GLU A 297 8.12 -40.61 66.90
C GLU A 297 9.15 -40.14 67.95
N ILE A 298 9.75 -38.96 67.78
CA ILE A 298 10.71 -38.38 68.74
C ILE A 298 10.07 -38.03 70.10
N VAL A 299 8.75 -37.80 70.16
CA VAL A 299 8.02 -37.45 71.39
C VAL A 299 7.50 -38.68 72.15
N LEU A 300 7.49 -39.85 71.52
CA LEU A 300 7.09 -41.11 72.16
C LEU A 300 8.19 -41.63 73.11
N THR A 301 7.78 -42.21 74.24
CA THR A 301 8.72 -42.89 75.14
C THR A 301 9.25 -44.19 74.52
N SER A 302 10.41 -44.67 74.95
CA SER A 302 11.08 -45.83 74.33
C SER A 302 10.25 -47.11 74.29
N GLU A 303 9.35 -47.34 75.26
CA GLU A 303 8.43 -48.50 75.22
C GLU A 303 7.23 -48.26 74.29
N GLN A 304 6.76 -47.02 74.13
CA GLN A 304 5.75 -46.68 73.13
C GLN A 304 6.33 -46.80 71.70
N LEU A 305 7.58 -46.39 71.50
CA LEU A 305 8.33 -46.64 70.26
C LEU A 305 8.45 -48.14 70.00
N ARG A 306 8.82 -48.94 71.02
CA ARG A 306 8.90 -50.41 70.89
C ARG A 306 7.56 -51.01 70.46
N GLN A 307 6.45 -50.57 71.05
CA GLN A 307 5.10 -51.03 70.71
C GLN A 307 4.64 -50.57 69.32
N VAL A 308 4.98 -49.35 68.89
CA VAL A 308 4.71 -48.87 67.52
C VAL A 308 5.51 -49.65 66.48
N GLU A 309 6.78 -49.99 66.77
CA GLU A 309 7.61 -50.79 65.87
C GLU A 309 7.13 -52.26 65.82
N GLU A 310 6.69 -52.80 66.95
CA GLU A 310 6.10 -54.14 67.09
C GLU A 310 4.74 -54.24 66.37
N LEU A 311 3.94 -53.16 66.36
CA LEU A 311 2.73 -53.02 65.54
C LEU A 311 3.05 -52.86 64.04
N LYS A 312 3.92 -51.93 63.63
CA LYS A 312 4.35 -51.77 62.22
C LYS A 312 4.86 -53.10 61.64
N LYS A 313 5.64 -53.85 62.42
CA LYS A 313 6.16 -55.17 62.03
C LYS A 313 5.05 -56.20 61.90
N LYS A 314 4.06 -56.19 62.79
CA LYS A 314 2.88 -57.08 62.71
C LYS A 314 1.99 -56.73 61.50
N ASP A 315 1.76 -55.45 61.23
CA ASP A 315 1.00 -54.99 60.07
C ASP A 315 1.71 -55.37 58.76
N GLN A 316 3.05 -55.22 58.71
CA GLN A 316 3.87 -55.68 57.58
C GLN A 316 3.83 -57.21 57.42
N GLU A 317 3.87 -57.98 58.51
CA GLU A 317 3.72 -59.44 58.47
C GLU A 317 2.31 -59.89 58.06
N GLU A 318 1.26 -59.11 58.36
CA GLU A 318 -0.10 -59.34 57.86
C GLU A 318 -0.25 -58.97 56.38
N ASP A 319 0.36 -57.88 55.92
CA ASP A 319 0.32 -57.46 54.52
C ASP A 319 1.13 -58.42 53.62
N ASP A 320 2.29 -58.92 54.08
CA ASP A 320 3.04 -59.97 53.38
C ASP A 320 2.33 -61.33 53.45
N GLN A 321 1.58 -61.64 54.53
CA GLN A 321 0.69 -62.80 54.55
C GLN A 321 -0.47 -62.67 53.55
N GLN A 322 -1.06 -61.47 53.38
CA GLN A 322 -2.07 -61.22 52.34
C GLN A 322 -1.48 -61.30 50.92
N ARG A 323 -0.23 -60.86 50.71
CA ARG A 323 0.48 -61.02 49.43
C ARG A 323 0.80 -62.50 49.16
N LEU A 324 1.10 -63.28 50.19
CA LEU A 324 1.29 -64.73 50.10
C LEU A 324 -0.03 -65.51 49.93
N SER A 325 -1.16 -65.06 50.49
CA SER A 325 -2.47 -65.66 50.23
C SER A 325 -2.91 -65.39 48.80
N LYS A 326 -2.84 -64.13 48.34
CA LYS A 326 -3.13 -63.74 46.94
C LYS A 326 -2.26 -64.51 45.93
N ARG A 327 -0.97 -64.73 46.24
CA ARG A 327 -0.08 -65.58 45.41
C ARG A 327 -0.41 -67.08 45.45
N LYS A 328 -1.04 -67.60 46.51
CA LYS A 328 -1.56 -68.98 46.57
C LYS A 328 -2.88 -69.11 45.81
N GLU A 329 -3.79 -68.16 45.99
CA GLU A 329 -5.06 -68.08 45.26
C GLU A 329 -4.82 -67.98 43.75
N GLN A 330 -3.87 -67.15 43.31
CA GLN A 330 -3.48 -67.08 41.89
C GLN A 330 -3.01 -68.45 41.37
N LYS A 331 -2.08 -69.12 42.07
CA LYS A 331 -1.59 -70.45 41.69
C LYS A 331 -2.62 -71.56 41.73
N GLN A 332 -3.66 -71.43 42.55
CA GLN A 332 -4.77 -72.38 42.59
C GLN A 332 -5.78 -72.13 41.48
N LYS A 333 -5.90 -70.88 41.01
CA LYS A 333 -6.66 -70.55 39.81
C LYS A 333 -6.01 -71.11 38.55
N ASP A 334 -4.67 -71.04 38.47
CA ASP A 334 -3.89 -71.58 37.36
C ASP A 334 -4.04 -73.12 37.20
N SER A 335 -4.31 -73.88 38.28
CA SER A 335 -4.49 -75.34 38.20
C SER A 335 -5.89 -75.79 37.76
N ASP A 336 -6.91 -74.95 37.97
CA ASP A 336 -8.30 -75.35 37.70
C ASP A 336 -8.66 -75.19 36.20
N ASP A 337 -8.06 -74.21 35.50
CA ASP A 337 -8.29 -73.97 34.07
C ASP A 337 -7.62 -75.02 33.13
N GLU A 338 -6.53 -75.69 33.55
CA GLU A 338 -5.94 -76.78 32.74
C GLU A 338 -6.91 -77.97 32.53
N THR A 339 -7.93 -78.13 33.38
CA THR A 339 -8.82 -79.30 33.36
C THR A 339 -9.98 -79.23 32.35
N LYS A 340 -10.09 -78.16 31.54
CA LYS A 340 -11.14 -78.01 30.51
C LYS A 340 -10.63 -77.92 29.05
N ALA A 341 -9.32 -77.93 28.82
CA ALA A 341 -8.74 -77.86 27.49
C ALA A 341 -8.65 -79.24 26.80
N SER A 342 -9.79 -79.88 26.45
CA SER A 342 -9.78 -81.14 25.66
C SER A 342 -11.11 -81.46 24.94
N CYS A 343 -11.36 -80.81 23.80
CA CYS A 343 -11.86 -81.49 22.60
C CYS A 343 -11.53 -80.65 21.35
N SER A 344 -10.81 -81.22 20.39
CA SER A 344 -10.26 -80.53 19.22
C SER A 344 -10.94 -80.95 17.92
N LEU A 345 -10.99 -80.06 16.92
CA LEU A 345 -10.29 -80.25 15.64
C LEU A 345 -10.34 -79.01 14.74
N ALA A 346 -9.26 -78.78 13.97
CA ALA A 346 -9.17 -78.18 12.62
C ALA A 346 -9.89 -76.83 12.33
N GLN A 347 -9.26 -75.81 11.73
CA GLN A 347 -7.88 -75.70 11.19
C GLN A 347 -7.47 -74.22 11.09
N GLU A 348 -6.17 -73.94 11.25
CA GLU A 348 -5.52 -72.63 11.02
C GLU A 348 -5.60 -72.20 9.53
N GLU A 349 -5.48 -70.93 9.12
CA GLU A 349 -4.95 -69.69 9.75
C GLU A 349 -5.85 -68.50 9.28
N SER A 350 -6.26 -67.54 10.13
CA SER A 350 -5.54 -66.29 10.50
C SER A 350 -5.59 -65.18 9.40
N LEU A 351 -5.94 -63.90 9.66
CA LEU A 351 -6.25 -63.19 10.91
C LEU A 351 -7.12 -61.93 10.66
N THR A 352 -8.27 -61.80 11.32
CA THR A 352 -8.90 -60.51 11.73
C THR A 352 -10.08 -60.77 12.67
N GLN A 353 -10.07 -60.15 13.86
CA GLN A 353 -11.25 -60.03 14.72
C GLN A 353 -11.28 -58.63 15.34
N PHE A 354 -12.46 -58.01 15.32
CA PHE A 354 -12.76 -56.76 16.02
C PHE A 354 -13.12 -57.03 17.49
N SER A 355 -12.88 -56.01 18.33
CA SER A 355 -13.58 -55.66 19.59
C SER A 355 -13.73 -56.68 20.73
N ASN A 356 -13.85 -56.19 21.97
CA ASN A 356 -15.14 -56.25 22.66
C ASN A 356 -15.25 -55.40 23.95
N GLU A 357 -16.32 -54.61 24.01
CA GLU A 357 -17.37 -54.53 25.03
C GLU A 357 -17.06 -54.66 26.54
N GLU A 358 -17.46 -53.58 27.24
CA GLU A 358 -18.29 -53.49 28.47
C GLU A 358 -18.59 -54.69 29.40
N VAL A 359 -18.69 -54.39 30.70
CA VAL A 359 -19.78 -54.92 31.57
C VAL A 359 -20.35 -53.83 32.51
N HIS A 360 -21.34 -53.08 32.00
CA HIS A 360 -22.72 -52.92 32.51
C HIS A 360 -23.12 -52.48 33.95
N LEU A 361 -24.42 -52.09 34.05
CA LEU A 361 -25.19 -51.53 35.18
C LEU A 361 -24.98 -50.00 35.39
N ASN A 362 -25.95 -49.16 35.80
CA ASN A 362 -27.38 -49.27 36.16
C ASN A 362 -27.99 -47.83 36.20
N SER A 363 -29.31 -47.52 36.12
CA SER A 363 -30.55 -48.27 35.88
C SER A 363 -31.75 -47.33 35.59
N THR A 364 -32.95 -47.89 35.38
CA THR A 364 -34.31 -47.29 35.55
C THR A 364 -34.77 -46.05 34.74
N HIS A 365 -35.62 -46.30 33.73
CA HIS A 365 -36.74 -45.45 33.20
C HIS A 365 -36.40 -44.08 32.56
N SER A 366 -37.07 -43.55 31.51
CA SER A 366 -38.16 -43.99 30.59
C SER A 366 -38.45 -42.85 29.57
N SER A 367 -38.99 -42.97 28.35
CA SER A 367 -39.37 -44.09 27.43
C SER A 367 -39.81 -43.50 26.06
N VAL A 368 -39.89 -44.32 24.99
CA VAL A 368 -40.32 -44.05 23.57
C VAL A 368 -39.51 -43.01 22.77
N HIS A 369 -38.98 -43.25 21.55
CA HIS A 369 -39.50 -43.86 20.28
C HIS A 369 -40.45 -42.93 19.48
N SER A 370 -40.44 -42.80 18.15
CA SER A 370 -39.75 -43.47 17.01
C SER A 370 -39.59 -42.47 15.81
N LEU A 371 -38.74 -42.63 14.78
CA LEU A 371 -38.80 -43.52 13.57
C LEU A 371 -40.15 -43.43 12.80
N ASP A 372 -40.27 -43.44 11.46
CA ASP A 372 -39.43 -43.79 10.28
C ASP A 372 -39.68 -42.74 9.14
N ALA A 373 -38.99 -42.58 8.00
CA ALA A 373 -38.22 -43.40 7.04
C ALA A 373 -39.00 -43.94 5.79
N ASP A 374 -38.54 -43.48 4.61
CA ASP A 374 -38.31 -44.23 3.35
C ASP A 374 -39.41 -44.44 2.25
N LEU A 375 -38.92 -44.72 1.02
CA LEU A 375 -39.49 -45.41 -0.18
C LEU A 375 -40.36 -44.71 -1.27
N LEU A 376 -39.74 -44.60 -2.47
CA LEU A 376 -40.17 -45.01 -3.83
C LEU A 376 -41.37 -44.40 -4.62
N LEU A 377 -41.00 -43.82 -5.79
CA LEU A 377 -41.59 -43.90 -7.16
C LEU A 377 -42.99 -44.55 -7.41
N SER A 378 -43.88 -43.83 -8.11
CA SER A 378 -44.58 -44.38 -9.31
C SER A 378 -45.21 -43.30 -10.24
N SER A 379 -45.53 -43.71 -11.47
CA SER A 379 -46.05 -42.97 -12.65
C SER A 379 -47.53 -42.53 -12.57
N GLY A 380 -48.01 -41.60 -13.43
CA GLY A 380 -49.46 -41.22 -13.44
C GLY A 380 -50.00 -40.07 -14.34
N GLU A 381 -49.64 -40.00 -15.63
CA GLU A 381 -50.36 -39.37 -16.78
C GLU A 381 -51.52 -38.32 -16.66
N SER A 382 -51.26 -37.09 -17.17
CA SER A 382 -51.85 -36.52 -18.42
C SER A 382 -53.08 -35.54 -18.46
N PHE A 383 -53.15 -34.79 -19.59
CA PHE A 383 -54.14 -33.81 -20.11
C PHE A 383 -54.36 -32.49 -19.32
N ASN A 384 -54.33 -31.27 -19.91
CA ASN A 384 -54.78 -30.80 -21.24
C ASN A 384 -53.93 -29.65 -21.86
N LYS A 385 -54.30 -29.16 -23.07
CA LYS A 385 -53.59 -28.13 -23.88
C LYS A 385 -54.37 -26.81 -24.07
N SER A 386 -53.64 -25.68 -24.21
CA SER A 386 -53.75 -24.67 -25.30
C SER A 386 -52.71 -23.55 -25.08
N GLU A 387 -51.61 -23.46 -25.83
CA GLU A 387 -51.46 -22.72 -27.11
C GLU A 387 -51.35 -21.18 -26.98
N ASN A 388 -50.11 -20.65 -26.98
CA ASN A 388 -49.66 -19.62 -27.95
C ASN A 388 -48.12 -19.43 -27.96
N ASP A 389 -47.64 -18.73 -28.99
CA ASP A 389 -46.29 -18.15 -29.21
C ASP A 389 -45.05 -19.07 -29.20
N MET A 390 -45.02 -19.89 -30.24
CA MET A 390 -43.92 -20.03 -31.22
C MET A 390 -42.59 -19.25 -31.04
N PHE A 391 -41.51 -19.99 -31.29
CA PHE A 391 -40.21 -19.60 -31.89
C PHE A 391 -39.13 -18.95 -30.98
N LYS A 392 -37.87 -19.44 -30.95
CA LYS A 392 -37.32 -20.63 -31.64
C LYS A 392 -36.00 -21.20 -31.05
N ASP A 393 -35.97 -22.54 -31.03
CA ASP A 393 -34.87 -23.50 -31.30
C ASP A 393 -33.43 -23.38 -30.74
N GLY A 394 -32.99 -24.53 -30.19
CA GLY A 394 -31.70 -25.16 -30.56
C GLY A 394 -30.54 -24.98 -29.57
N LEU A 395 -30.01 -25.99 -28.89
CA LEU A 395 -29.99 -27.43 -29.21
C LEU A 395 -29.95 -28.36 -27.98
N ARG A 396 -30.47 -29.58 -28.16
CA ARG A 396 -30.19 -30.81 -27.38
C ARG A 396 -28.95 -31.52 -28.01
N ARG A 397 -28.23 -32.48 -27.42
CA ARG A 397 -28.16 -33.12 -26.08
C ARG A 397 -26.99 -34.15 -26.12
N ALA A 398 -26.17 -34.18 -25.06
CA ALA A 398 -25.40 -35.32 -24.51
C ALA A 398 -24.41 -36.19 -25.34
N GLN A 399 -23.43 -36.71 -24.59
CA GLN A 399 -22.81 -38.05 -24.70
C GLN A 399 -22.05 -38.45 -25.97
N SER A 400 -20.72 -38.52 -25.82
CA SER A 400 -20.03 -39.82 -25.88
C SER A 400 -18.98 -39.89 -24.78
N THR A 401 -18.93 -41.02 -24.06
CA THR A 401 -17.72 -41.49 -23.37
C THR A 401 -16.82 -42.20 -24.37
N ASP A 402 -15.52 -42.30 -24.10
CA ASP A 402 -14.87 -43.62 -24.08
C ASP A 402 -13.49 -43.56 -23.41
N SER A 403 -13.06 -44.70 -22.88
CA SER A 403 -11.78 -44.86 -22.18
C SER A 403 -10.87 -45.81 -22.92
N LEU A 404 -9.60 -45.43 -23.14
CA LEU A 404 -8.58 -46.37 -23.60
C LEU A 404 -7.22 -46.14 -22.91
N GLY A 405 -6.67 -47.25 -22.41
CA GLY A 405 -5.32 -47.62 -22.83
C GLY A 405 -4.15 -47.09 -22.02
N THR A 406 -3.99 -47.62 -20.80
CA THR A 406 -2.67 -47.81 -20.19
C THR A 406 -1.66 -48.45 -21.16
N SER A 407 -0.44 -47.90 -21.29
CA SER A 407 0.86 -48.63 -21.23
C SER A 407 2.01 -47.76 -21.76
N GLY A 408 3.13 -47.67 -21.02
CA GLY A 408 4.29 -46.86 -21.47
C GLY A 408 5.56 -46.94 -20.61
N SER A 409 5.74 -47.99 -19.81
CA SER A 409 6.97 -48.15 -19.01
C SER A 409 8.14 -48.60 -19.89
N LEU A 410 9.19 -47.78 -19.98
CA LEU A 410 10.53 -48.23 -20.33
C LEU A 410 11.56 -47.66 -19.36
N GLN A 411 12.44 -48.54 -18.90
CA GLN A 411 13.42 -48.27 -17.86
C GLN A 411 14.74 -47.76 -18.42
N SER A 412 15.35 -46.85 -17.65
CA SER A 412 16.78 -46.86 -17.27
C SER A 412 17.83 -47.24 -18.31
N LYS A 413 18.71 -46.29 -18.63
CA LYS A 413 20.16 -46.53 -18.49
C LYS A 413 20.95 -45.24 -18.27
N ALA A 414 21.84 -45.28 -17.29
CA ALA A 414 22.79 -44.20 -17.02
C ALA A 414 24.07 -44.39 -17.86
N LEU A 415 24.54 -43.30 -18.46
CA LEU A 415 25.94 -43.06 -18.78
C LEU A 415 26.23 -41.59 -18.44
N GLY A 416 27.03 -41.37 -17.41
CA GLY A 416 27.51 -40.02 -17.06
C GLY A 416 28.89 -39.78 -17.64
N TYR A 417 29.19 -38.53 -17.99
CA TYR A 417 30.56 -38.00 -17.99
C TYR A 417 30.57 -36.58 -17.44
N ASN A 418 31.73 -36.18 -16.91
CA ASN A 418 31.88 -34.97 -16.09
C ASN A 418 31.59 -33.68 -16.86
N ASN A 419 30.99 -32.70 -16.18
CA ASN A 419 31.68 -31.44 -15.92
C ASN A 419 31.22 -30.82 -14.59
N LYS A 420 32.15 -30.22 -13.84
CA LYS A 420 31.88 -29.61 -12.53
C LYS A 420 31.71 -28.11 -12.69
N ALA A 421 30.49 -27.60 -12.52
CA ALA A 421 30.25 -26.19 -12.25
C ALA A 421 29.93 -26.04 -10.75
N LYS A 422 30.94 -25.77 -9.92
CA LYS A 422 30.69 -25.28 -8.56
C LYS A 422 30.35 -23.80 -8.67
N SER A 423 29.15 -23.41 -8.24
CA SER A 423 28.93 -22.03 -7.84
C SER A 423 29.82 -21.73 -6.63
N ALA A 424 30.56 -20.63 -6.68
CA ALA A 424 31.43 -20.18 -5.61
C ALA A 424 31.15 -18.70 -5.36
N GLY A 425 30.49 -18.41 -4.24
CA GLY A 425 30.63 -17.11 -3.59
C GLY A 425 32.02 -17.00 -2.94
N ASN A 426 32.29 -15.83 -2.37
CA ASN A 426 33.57 -15.39 -1.82
C ASN A 426 34.63 -15.11 -2.90
N LEU A 427 34.68 -13.85 -3.33
CA LEU A 427 35.95 -13.17 -3.56
C LEU A 427 36.06 -12.03 -2.56
N ASP A 428 37.27 -11.85 -2.05
CA ASP A 428 37.65 -10.92 -1.00
C ASP A 428 38.18 -9.63 -1.65
N GLU A 429 37.64 -8.47 -1.27
CA GLU A 429 37.95 -7.18 -1.90
C GLU A 429 38.85 -6.36 -0.97
N SER A 430 40.15 -6.69 -0.98
CA SER A 430 41.15 -6.07 -0.09
C SER A 430 42.58 -6.11 -0.65
N ASP A 431 42.78 -5.50 -1.83
CA ASP A 431 44.13 -5.07 -2.27
C ASP A 431 44.09 -3.80 -3.16
N PHE A 432 43.91 -2.64 -2.53
CA PHE A 432 44.24 -1.34 -3.11
C PHE A 432 44.89 -0.44 -2.06
N GLY A 433 46.13 -0.01 -2.31
CA GLY A 433 46.91 0.83 -1.40
C GLY A 433 46.40 2.27 -1.29
N PRO A 434 46.79 3.01 -0.23
CA PRO A 434 46.19 4.30 0.10
C PRO A 434 46.58 5.41 -0.89
N LEU A 435 45.57 6.07 -1.46
CA LEU A 435 45.75 7.35 -2.13
C LEU A 435 45.91 8.45 -1.07
N VAL A 436 46.95 9.29 -1.19
CA VAL A 436 47.23 10.34 -0.20
C VAL A 436 46.24 11.51 -0.38
N GLY A 437 45.26 11.59 0.52
CA GLY A 437 44.46 12.79 0.73
C GLY A 437 45.29 13.86 1.45
N ALA A 438 45.29 15.09 0.92
CA ALA A 438 46.00 16.23 1.50
C ALA A 438 45.04 17.42 1.63
N ASP A 439 44.16 17.36 2.63
CA ASP A 439 43.34 18.51 3.03
C ASP A 439 44.14 19.47 3.92
N SER A 440 43.98 20.78 3.69
CA SER A 440 44.55 21.84 4.53
C SER A 440 43.75 23.14 4.41
N VAL A 441 42.51 23.07 4.92
CA VAL A 441 41.84 24.09 5.77
C VAL A 441 42.06 25.58 5.43
N SER A 442 41.01 26.18 4.86
CA SER A 442 40.41 27.50 5.21
C SER A 442 41.31 28.73 5.45
N GLU A 443 41.08 29.81 4.67
CA GLU A 443 40.41 31.02 5.22
C GLU A 443 39.83 31.95 4.14
N ASN A 444 39.01 32.91 4.57
CA ASN A 444 38.06 33.71 3.78
C ASN A 444 38.69 34.70 2.76
N TYR A 445 37.93 35.11 1.74
CA TYR A 445 37.52 36.52 1.54
C TYR A 445 36.45 36.71 0.44
N ASP A 446 35.82 37.89 0.45
CA ASP A 446 34.54 38.19 -0.21
C ASP A 446 34.61 38.67 -1.68
N THR A 447 33.50 38.39 -2.39
CA THR A 447 32.83 39.21 -3.43
C THR A 447 33.61 40.02 -4.49
N ALA A 448 33.24 39.71 -5.74
CA ALA A 448 32.81 40.66 -6.78
C ALA A 448 33.80 41.31 -7.78
N SER A 449 33.21 41.56 -8.95
CA SER A 449 33.52 42.61 -9.95
C SER A 449 34.53 42.33 -11.08
N LEU A 450 33.94 42.00 -12.24
CA LEU A 450 34.26 42.55 -13.57
C LEU A 450 35.73 42.54 -14.08
N GLY A 451 35.96 41.67 -15.06
CA GLY A 451 36.13 42.19 -16.43
C GLY A 451 37.52 42.13 -17.08
N SER A 452 37.63 41.28 -18.10
CA SER A 452 38.48 41.45 -19.30
C SER A 452 39.96 41.81 -19.10
N LEU A 453 40.84 40.80 -19.11
CA LEU A 453 42.19 40.96 -19.69
C LEU A 453 42.71 39.67 -20.37
N GLN A 454 42.82 39.75 -21.70
CA GLN A 454 43.93 39.31 -22.56
C GLN A 454 44.77 38.07 -22.16
N MET A 455 44.75 37.05 -23.04
CA MET A 455 45.60 35.85 -23.00
C MET A 455 47.11 36.18 -22.87
N PRO A 456 47.83 35.65 -21.87
CA PRO A 456 49.29 35.76 -21.79
C PRO A 456 50.00 34.86 -22.81
N SER A 457 50.74 35.46 -23.73
CA SER A 457 51.79 34.78 -24.48
C SER A 457 53.09 34.81 -23.67
N GLY A 458 53.67 33.66 -23.32
CA GLY A 458 54.89 33.65 -22.50
C GLY A 458 55.34 32.31 -21.93
N PHE A 459 55.72 31.35 -22.77
CA PHE A 459 56.61 30.28 -22.32
C PHE A 459 58.06 30.79 -22.32
N MET A 460 58.57 31.14 -21.15
CA MET A 460 60.00 31.46 -20.95
C MET A 460 60.80 30.15 -20.90
N LEU A 461 61.80 30.01 -21.77
CA LEU A 461 62.75 28.91 -21.71
C LEU A 461 63.66 29.05 -20.48
N THR A 462 64.09 27.93 -19.90
CA THR A 462 65.05 27.95 -18.78
C THR A 462 66.46 28.32 -19.26
N LYS A 463 67.32 28.81 -18.36
CA LYS A 463 68.69 29.23 -18.71
C LYS A 463 69.54 28.13 -19.34
N ASP A 464 69.26 26.86 -19.01
CA ASP A 464 69.97 25.73 -19.58
C ASP A 464 69.43 25.34 -20.98
N GLN A 465 68.14 25.58 -21.25
CA GLN A 465 67.58 25.51 -22.61
C GLN A 465 68.13 26.64 -23.50
N GLU A 466 68.23 27.87 -22.99
CA GLU A 466 68.90 28.96 -23.71
C GLU A 466 70.38 28.67 -24.00
N LYS A 467 71.09 28.03 -23.05
CA LYS A 467 72.48 27.58 -23.25
C LYS A 467 72.57 26.51 -24.34
N ALA A 468 71.70 25.50 -24.32
CA ALA A 468 71.71 24.42 -25.30
C ALA A 468 71.47 24.93 -26.74
N ILE A 469 70.65 25.96 -26.91
CA ILE A 469 70.37 26.57 -28.22
C ILE A 469 71.50 27.50 -28.70
N LYS A 470 72.35 28.01 -27.80
CA LYS A 470 73.45 28.95 -28.10
C LYS A 470 74.85 28.30 -28.12
N ALA A 471 74.96 27.01 -27.79
CA ALA A 471 76.22 26.28 -27.88
C ALA A 471 76.51 25.89 -29.35
N MET A 472 77.62 26.38 -29.90
CA MET A 472 78.16 25.87 -31.17
C MET A 472 78.45 24.38 -31.04
N THR A 473 78.20 23.60 -32.09
CA THR A 473 78.64 22.19 -32.11
C THR A 473 80.16 22.11 -32.36
N PRO A 474 80.85 21.04 -31.94
CA PRO A 474 82.29 20.90 -32.18
C PRO A 474 82.69 21.02 -33.65
N GLU A 475 81.86 20.49 -34.56
CA GLU A 475 82.07 20.62 -36.01
C GLU A 475 81.98 22.08 -36.51
N GLN A 476 81.26 22.96 -35.81
CA GLN A 476 81.17 24.39 -36.10
C GLN A 476 82.40 25.17 -35.60
N GLU A 477 83.02 24.77 -34.49
CA GLU A 477 84.30 25.37 -34.04
C GLU A 477 85.48 24.95 -34.95
N GLU A 478 85.51 23.69 -35.39
CA GLU A 478 86.53 23.22 -36.36
C GLU A 478 86.40 23.91 -37.72
N THR A 479 85.17 24.02 -38.26
CA THR A 479 84.96 24.71 -39.55
C THR A 479 85.20 26.22 -39.47
N ALA A 480 84.91 26.88 -38.34
CA ALA A 480 85.29 28.27 -38.12
C ALA A 480 86.82 28.46 -38.10
N SER A 481 87.55 27.55 -37.45
CA SER A 481 89.03 27.58 -37.38
C SER A 481 89.68 27.40 -38.75
N LEU A 482 89.13 26.53 -39.59
CA LEU A 482 89.61 26.32 -40.96
C LEU A 482 89.38 27.57 -41.84
N LEU A 483 88.22 28.23 -41.73
CA LEU A 483 87.94 29.47 -42.48
C LEU A 483 88.81 30.66 -42.02
N SER A 484 89.13 30.73 -40.72
CA SER A 484 90.08 31.73 -40.19
C SER A 484 91.51 31.55 -40.72
N SER A 485 91.85 30.38 -41.27
CA SER A 485 93.20 30.06 -41.75
C SER A 485 93.43 30.41 -43.23
N VAL A 486 92.38 30.81 -43.97
CA VAL A 486 92.41 31.02 -45.43
C VAL A 486 92.41 32.51 -45.83
N THR A 487 92.33 33.44 -44.86
CA THR A 487 92.05 34.87 -45.10
C THR A 487 93.17 35.84 -44.67
N GLN A 488 94.41 35.37 -44.53
CA GLN A 488 95.59 36.23 -44.36
C GLN A 488 96.69 35.92 -45.40
N GLY A 489 97.30 36.97 -45.96
CA GLY A 489 98.56 36.86 -46.71
C GLY A 489 98.49 36.94 -48.24
N VAL A 490 97.89 37.99 -48.81
CA VAL A 490 98.19 38.39 -50.20
C VAL A 490 99.30 39.43 -50.19
N GLU A 491 100.54 39.03 -50.48
CA GLU A 491 101.55 39.95 -51.03
C GLU A 491 102.61 39.22 -51.87
N SER A 492 103.37 39.96 -52.68
CA SER A 492 104.08 39.41 -53.84
C SER A 492 105.59 39.32 -53.66
N THR A 493 106.21 38.17 -53.99
CA THR A 493 107.60 38.16 -54.48
C THR A 493 107.88 36.95 -55.40
N TYR A 494 108.78 37.16 -56.36
CA TYR A 494 108.96 36.29 -57.54
C TYR A 494 110.01 35.18 -57.31
N VAL A 495 109.74 34.18 -56.47
CA VAL A 495 110.63 33.03 -56.25
C VAL A 495 109.85 31.71 -56.16
N SER A 496 110.14 30.77 -57.07
CA SER A 496 109.75 29.36 -56.93
C SER A 496 110.83 28.58 -56.17
N PRO A 497 110.48 27.82 -55.12
CA PRO A 497 111.29 26.66 -54.74
C PRO A 497 110.49 25.41 -54.37
N SER A 498 111.08 24.24 -54.71
CA SER A 498 110.94 22.95 -54.02
C SER A 498 109.56 22.51 -53.52
N GLY A 499 108.85 21.70 -54.33
CA GLY A 499 107.67 20.95 -53.90
C GLY A 499 107.16 19.96 -54.95
N TYR A 500 107.27 20.32 -56.23
CA TYR A 500 106.89 19.48 -57.36
C TYR A 500 107.85 18.29 -57.55
N ARG A 501 107.58 17.18 -56.86
CA ARG A 501 107.85 15.83 -57.40
C ARG A 501 107.18 15.76 -58.76
N LEU A 502 107.92 15.40 -59.81
CA LEU A 502 107.27 14.97 -61.06
C LEU A 502 106.59 13.63 -60.76
N VAL A 503 105.31 13.74 -60.44
CA VAL A 503 104.37 12.62 -60.30
C VAL A 503 104.42 11.85 -61.61
N SER A 504 104.84 10.58 -61.55
CA SER A 504 104.93 9.75 -62.75
C SER A 504 103.54 9.54 -63.37
N GLU A 505 103.45 9.17 -64.65
CA GLU A 505 102.15 8.94 -65.29
C GLU A 505 101.33 7.84 -64.56
N THR A 506 102.00 6.87 -63.93
CA THR A 506 101.34 5.88 -63.06
C THR A 506 100.88 6.47 -61.71
N GLU A 507 101.68 7.32 -61.07
CA GLU A 507 101.28 8.03 -59.84
C GLU A 507 100.15 9.04 -60.10
N TRP A 508 100.13 9.69 -61.27
CA TRP A 508 99.10 10.65 -61.66
C TRP A 508 97.77 9.95 -61.95
N ASN A 509 97.80 8.84 -62.68
CA ASN A 509 96.62 7.99 -62.86
C ASN A 509 96.10 7.42 -61.53
N LEU A 510 96.99 7.11 -60.57
CA LEU A 510 96.60 6.75 -59.20
C LEU A 510 95.90 7.91 -58.50
N LEU A 511 96.51 9.10 -58.46
CA LEU A 511 95.94 10.29 -57.81
C LEU A 511 94.60 10.69 -58.43
N GLN A 512 94.48 10.67 -59.76
CA GLN A 512 93.23 10.97 -60.47
C GLN A 512 92.14 9.93 -60.16
N LYS A 513 92.51 8.66 -59.99
CA LYS A 513 91.61 7.58 -59.58
C LYS A 513 91.24 7.66 -58.09
N GLU A 514 92.12 8.17 -57.23
CA GLU A 514 91.83 8.48 -55.84
C GLU A 514 90.91 9.69 -55.68
N VAL A 515 91.12 10.77 -56.46
CA VAL A 515 90.20 11.91 -56.53
C VAL A 515 88.82 11.48 -57.06
N GLN A 516 88.78 10.64 -58.10
CA GLN A 516 87.52 10.06 -58.58
C GLN A 516 86.84 9.19 -57.51
N ASN A 517 87.62 8.38 -56.76
CA ASN A 517 87.11 7.59 -55.65
C ASN A 517 86.66 8.44 -54.45
N ALA A 518 87.30 9.58 -54.19
CA ALA A 518 86.90 10.53 -53.17
C ALA A 518 85.58 11.22 -53.55
N GLY A 519 85.45 11.69 -54.80
CA GLY A 519 84.18 12.19 -55.34
C GLY A 519 83.05 11.14 -55.28
N ASN A 520 83.36 9.89 -55.64
CA ASN A 520 82.42 8.75 -55.57
C ASN A 520 82.03 8.34 -54.12
N LYS A 521 82.77 8.82 -53.10
CA LYS A 521 82.46 8.65 -51.67
C LYS A 521 81.70 9.86 -51.12
N LEU A 522 82.15 11.08 -51.40
CA LEU A 522 81.54 12.33 -50.96
C LEU A 522 80.19 12.62 -51.63
N GLY A 523 79.97 12.13 -52.85
CA GLY A 523 78.70 12.23 -53.57
C GLY A 523 77.61 11.25 -53.12
N ARG A 524 77.88 10.38 -52.14
CA ARG A 524 76.88 9.48 -51.55
C ARG A 524 76.31 10.12 -50.29
N ARG A 525 74.98 10.16 -50.16
CA ARG A 525 74.33 10.53 -48.89
C ARG A 525 74.81 9.56 -47.81
N CYS A 526 75.21 10.07 -46.64
CA CYS A 526 75.62 9.21 -45.54
C CYS A 526 74.42 8.37 -45.08
N ASP A 527 74.53 7.04 -45.17
CA ASP A 527 73.43 6.13 -44.80
C ASP A 527 73.04 6.26 -43.32
N MET A 528 74.00 6.60 -42.44
CA MET A 528 73.72 6.88 -41.03
C MET A 528 72.90 8.17 -40.85
N CYS A 529 73.26 9.26 -41.53
CA CYS A 529 72.48 10.51 -41.46
C CYS A 529 71.09 10.32 -42.08
N SER A 530 70.98 9.57 -43.18
CA SER A 530 69.71 9.17 -43.81
C SER A 530 68.82 8.32 -42.89
N ASN A 531 69.44 7.49 -42.03
CA ASN A 531 68.72 6.70 -41.02
C ASN A 531 68.25 7.59 -39.84
N TYR A 532 69.12 8.44 -39.29
CA TYR A 532 68.74 9.38 -38.23
C TYR A 532 67.71 10.43 -38.70
N GLU A 533 67.77 10.88 -39.95
CA GLU A 533 66.76 11.75 -40.57
C GLU A 533 65.39 11.06 -40.58
N LYS A 534 65.32 9.80 -41.02
CA LYS A 534 64.08 8.99 -40.99
C LYS A 534 63.59 8.72 -39.57
N GLN A 535 64.50 8.46 -38.63
CA GLN A 535 64.15 8.23 -37.23
C GLN A 535 63.57 9.50 -36.60
N LEU A 536 64.17 10.67 -36.87
CA LEU A 536 63.66 11.97 -36.42
C LEU A 536 62.30 12.30 -37.06
N GLN A 537 62.13 12.06 -38.36
CA GLN A 537 60.83 12.20 -39.04
C GLN A 537 59.77 11.28 -38.42
N GLY A 538 60.11 10.03 -38.10
CA GLY A 538 59.23 9.09 -37.41
C GLY A 538 58.80 9.59 -36.02
N ILE A 539 59.75 10.12 -35.23
CA ILE A 539 59.47 10.72 -33.91
C ILE A 539 58.59 11.97 -34.07
N GLN A 540 58.83 12.84 -35.04
CA GLN A 540 58.01 14.03 -35.31
C GLN A 540 56.58 13.68 -35.74
N ILE A 541 56.39 12.60 -36.51
CA ILE A 541 55.05 12.08 -36.86
C ILE A 541 54.34 11.57 -35.59
N GLN A 542 55.02 10.78 -34.76
CA GLN A 542 54.46 10.29 -33.48
C GLN A 542 54.14 11.43 -32.51
N GLU A 543 54.95 12.50 -32.49
CA GLU A 543 54.69 13.72 -31.71
C GLU A 543 53.47 14.50 -32.24
N ALA A 544 53.23 14.50 -33.55
CA ALA A 544 52.03 15.09 -34.15
C ALA A 544 50.77 14.25 -33.84
N GLU A 545 50.85 12.93 -34.00
CA GLU A 545 49.76 11.99 -33.70
C GLU A 545 49.35 12.04 -32.23
N THR A 546 50.31 12.00 -31.30
CA THR A 546 50.02 12.11 -29.86
C THR A 546 49.48 13.49 -29.48
N ARG A 547 49.99 14.58 -30.07
CA ARG A 547 49.43 15.93 -29.90
C ARG A 547 47.97 16.01 -30.34
N ASP A 548 47.60 15.38 -31.45
CA ASP A 548 46.21 15.40 -31.95
C ASP A 548 45.29 14.44 -31.17
N GLN A 549 45.82 13.33 -30.64
CA GLN A 549 45.12 12.52 -29.65
C GLN A 549 44.83 13.30 -28.37
N VAL A 550 45.80 14.08 -27.86
CA VAL A 550 45.60 14.97 -26.70
C VAL A 550 44.54 16.05 -26.98
N LYS A 551 44.55 16.69 -28.16
CA LYS A 551 43.47 17.62 -28.56
C LYS A 551 42.10 16.93 -28.55
N LYS A 552 42.00 15.72 -29.11
CA LYS A 552 40.74 14.96 -29.15
C LYS A 552 40.25 14.61 -27.74
N LEU A 553 41.14 14.17 -26.85
CA LEU A 553 40.83 13.92 -25.44
C LEU A 553 40.38 15.20 -24.71
N GLN A 554 41.03 16.35 -24.95
CA GLN A 554 40.62 17.63 -24.38
C GLN A 554 39.23 18.10 -24.86
N VAL A 555 38.86 17.85 -26.12
CA VAL A 555 37.52 18.15 -26.63
C VAL A 555 36.47 17.23 -25.99
N MET A 556 36.72 15.93 -25.94
CA MET A 556 35.80 14.97 -25.31
C MET A 556 35.65 15.22 -23.79
N LEU A 557 36.72 15.62 -23.10
CA LEU A 557 36.67 15.99 -21.68
C LEU A 557 35.84 17.27 -21.44
N ARG A 558 35.95 18.28 -22.31
CA ARG A 558 35.07 19.46 -22.24
C ARG A 558 33.62 19.06 -22.46
N GLN A 559 33.32 18.31 -23.52
CA GLN A 559 31.96 17.83 -23.79
C GLN A 559 31.37 17.00 -22.64
N ALA A 560 32.18 16.20 -21.96
CA ALA A 560 31.78 15.45 -20.76
C ALA A 560 31.50 16.38 -19.56
N ASN A 561 32.33 17.41 -19.34
CA ASN A 561 32.13 18.39 -18.29
C ASN A 561 30.90 19.29 -18.56
N ASP A 562 30.72 19.79 -19.78
CA ASP A 562 29.57 20.61 -20.19
C ASP A 562 28.26 19.81 -20.00
N GLN A 563 28.28 18.52 -20.35
CA GLN A 563 27.16 17.60 -20.14
C GLN A 563 26.92 17.29 -18.65
N LEU A 564 27.98 17.19 -17.83
CA LEU A 564 27.87 16.98 -16.39
C LEU A 564 27.30 18.22 -15.68
N GLU A 565 27.78 19.42 -16.01
CA GLU A 565 27.26 20.68 -15.47
C GLU A 565 25.77 20.81 -15.81
N LYS A 566 25.38 20.48 -17.05
CA LYS A 566 23.97 20.40 -17.42
C LYS A 566 23.20 19.39 -16.57
N THR A 567 23.66 18.14 -16.44
CA THR A 567 22.90 17.14 -15.67
C THR A 567 22.82 17.44 -14.18
N MET A 568 23.82 18.13 -13.60
CA MET A 568 23.72 18.64 -12.23
C MET A 568 22.64 19.73 -12.11
N LYS A 569 22.56 20.65 -13.07
CA LYS A 569 21.55 21.71 -13.10
C LYS A 569 20.14 21.16 -13.34
N ASP A 570 19.97 20.32 -14.35
CA ASP A 570 18.71 19.60 -14.64
C ASP A 570 18.27 18.80 -13.41
N LYS A 571 19.20 18.17 -12.66
CA LYS A 571 18.91 17.48 -11.40
C LYS A 571 18.46 18.44 -10.30
N GLN A 572 19.17 19.56 -10.08
CA GLN A 572 18.82 20.53 -9.05
C GLN A 572 17.41 21.11 -9.28
N GLU A 573 17.07 21.46 -10.52
CA GLU A 573 15.73 21.96 -10.88
C GLU A 573 14.64 20.91 -10.60
N LEU A 574 14.93 19.61 -10.80
CA LEU A 574 14.03 18.52 -10.42
C LEU A 574 13.93 18.32 -8.90
N GLU A 575 15.03 18.44 -8.14
CA GLU A 575 15.02 18.36 -6.68
C GLU A 575 14.23 19.53 -6.06
N GLU A 576 14.38 20.74 -6.59
CA GLU A 576 13.61 21.93 -6.18
C GLU A 576 12.12 21.81 -6.56
N TYR A 577 11.79 21.32 -7.76
CA TYR A 577 10.40 21.08 -8.18
C TYR A 577 9.71 19.99 -7.32
N MET A 578 10.40 18.87 -7.07
CA MET A 578 9.88 17.78 -6.23
C MET A 578 9.64 18.26 -4.79
N LYS A 579 10.54 19.10 -4.25
CA LYS A 579 10.36 19.73 -2.95
C LYS A 579 9.13 20.66 -2.91
N GLN A 580 9.00 21.56 -3.89
CA GLN A 580 7.86 22.47 -3.97
C GLN A 580 6.52 21.70 -4.08
N SER A 581 6.48 20.66 -4.91
CA SER A 581 5.30 19.78 -5.06
C SER A 581 4.94 19.04 -3.76
N ALA A 582 5.95 18.59 -2.99
CA ALA A 582 5.73 17.98 -1.68
C ALA A 582 5.22 18.98 -0.63
N GLU A 583 5.73 20.22 -0.63
CA GLU A 583 5.24 21.29 0.25
C GLU A 583 3.81 21.72 -0.13
N ASP A 584 3.51 21.90 -1.41
CA ASP A 584 2.17 22.29 -1.89
C ASP A 584 1.11 21.20 -1.62
N SER A 585 1.44 19.93 -1.86
CA SER A 585 0.54 18.81 -1.54
C SER A 585 0.35 18.64 -0.02
N SER A 586 1.39 18.81 0.79
CA SER A 586 1.28 18.83 2.26
C SER A 586 0.38 19.97 2.78
N ASN A 587 0.51 21.17 2.18
CA ASN A 587 -0.35 22.32 2.47
C ASN A 587 -1.82 22.05 2.09
N GLN A 588 -2.06 21.42 0.93
CA GLN A 588 -3.42 21.03 0.50
C GLN A 588 -4.03 19.97 1.43
N ILE A 589 -3.28 18.92 1.78
CA ILE A 589 -3.70 17.87 2.72
C ILE A 589 -4.04 18.47 4.09
N SER A 590 -3.21 19.39 4.60
CA SER A 590 -3.45 20.09 5.86
C SER A 590 -4.73 20.95 5.81
N SER A 591 -4.96 21.66 4.71
CA SER A 591 -6.18 22.44 4.46
C SER A 591 -7.43 21.55 4.39
N LEU A 592 -7.32 20.37 3.77
CA LEU A 592 -8.40 19.38 3.70
C LEU A 592 -8.68 18.76 5.07
N MET A 593 -7.67 18.35 5.85
CA MET A 593 -7.88 17.85 7.23
C MET A 593 -8.62 18.86 8.10
N VAL A 594 -8.25 20.14 8.05
CA VAL A 594 -8.94 21.21 8.81
C VAL A 594 -10.38 21.41 8.33
N LYS A 595 -10.71 21.13 7.06
CA LYS A 595 -12.10 21.11 6.58
C LYS A 595 -12.85 19.87 7.08
N CYS A 596 -12.26 18.68 6.97
CA CYS A 596 -12.84 17.42 7.46
C CYS A 596 -13.19 17.49 8.95
N GLN A 597 -12.25 17.92 9.79
CA GLN A 597 -12.47 18.08 11.23
C GLN A 597 -13.60 19.08 11.56
N LYS A 598 -13.74 20.15 10.77
CA LYS A 598 -14.87 21.10 10.91
C LYS A 598 -16.20 20.48 10.51
N SER A 599 -16.26 19.71 9.43
CA SER A 599 -17.48 18.99 9.04
C SER A 599 -17.84 17.87 10.01
N GLU A 600 -16.88 17.18 10.60
CA GLU A 600 -17.10 16.18 11.64
C GLU A 600 -17.69 16.80 12.92
N ASN A 601 -17.10 17.91 13.39
CA ASN A 601 -17.64 18.65 14.54
C ASN A 601 -19.07 19.13 14.28
N PHE A 602 -19.34 19.74 13.12
CA PHE A 602 -20.67 20.20 12.73
C PHE A 602 -21.68 19.05 12.60
N LEU A 603 -21.26 17.88 12.10
CA LEU A 603 -22.12 16.70 11.99
C LEU A 603 -22.44 16.10 13.38
N ASN A 604 -21.49 16.11 14.31
CA ASN A 604 -21.72 15.73 15.71
C ASN A 604 -22.70 16.70 16.40
N GLU A 605 -22.54 18.01 16.21
CA GLU A 605 -23.47 19.03 16.71
C GLU A 605 -24.90 18.82 16.15
N LEU A 606 -25.02 18.61 14.84
CA LEU A 606 -26.29 18.34 14.16
C LEU A 606 -26.94 17.03 14.65
N GLN A 607 -26.16 15.97 14.87
CA GLN A 607 -26.64 14.69 15.41
C GLN A 607 -27.14 14.85 16.86
N GLN A 608 -26.46 15.67 17.68
CA GLN A 608 -26.88 15.99 19.04
C GLN A 608 -28.19 16.80 19.05
N ALA A 609 -28.28 17.84 18.20
CA ALA A 609 -29.48 18.65 18.03
C ALA A 609 -30.68 17.80 17.56
N PHE A 610 -30.51 16.95 16.54
CA PHE A 610 -31.55 16.02 16.08
C PHE A 610 -31.98 15.05 17.18
N SER A 611 -31.03 14.53 17.96
CA SER A 611 -31.31 13.64 19.11
C SER A 611 -32.04 14.35 20.25
N GLN A 612 -31.95 15.68 20.36
CA GLN A 612 -32.70 16.51 21.30
C GLN A 612 -34.09 16.86 20.77
N ALA A 613 -34.22 17.25 19.50
CA ALA A 613 -35.50 17.46 18.83
C ALA A 613 -36.37 16.20 18.86
N LYS A 614 -35.79 15.03 18.58
CA LYS A 614 -36.48 13.73 18.66
C LYS A 614 -37.06 13.47 20.06
N ARG A 615 -36.30 13.72 21.12
CA ARG A 615 -36.78 13.56 22.51
C ARG A 615 -37.91 14.54 22.84
N SER A 616 -37.77 15.81 22.49
CA SER A 616 -38.83 16.82 22.68
C SER A 616 -40.14 16.43 21.96
N VAL A 617 -40.06 15.93 20.72
CA VAL A 617 -41.24 15.44 19.99
C VAL A 617 -41.83 14.18 20.63
N GLN A 618 -41.01 13.25 21.15
CA GLN A 618 -41.49 12.08 21.88
C GLN A 618 -42.18 12.45 23.20
N GLU A 619 -41.65 13.42 23.94
CA GLU A 619 -42.23 13.97 25.17
C GLU A 619 -43.58 14.67 24.89
N GLN A 620 -43.65 15.50 23.84
CA GLN A 620 -44.91 16.11 23.39
C GLN A 620 -45.94 15.07 22.95
N MET A 621 -45.53 14.03 22.21
CA MET A 621 -46.40 12.95 21.78
C MET A 621 -46.96 12.16 22.98
N ALA A 622 -46.17 11.93 24.03
CA ALA A 622 -46.63 11.28 25.26
C ALA A 622 -47.70 12.11 25.99
N VAL A 623 -47.52 13.42 26.10
CA VAL A 623 -48.51 14.34 26.70
C VAL A 623 -49.81 14.39 25.87
N LEU A 624 -49.71 14.42 24.54
CA LEU A 624 -50.87 14.36 23.65
C LEU A 624 -51.62 13.02 23.75
N THR A 625 -50.89 11.91 23.91
CA THR A 625 -51.46 10.57 24.09
C THR A 625 -52.23 10.47 25.42
N GLN A 626 -51.61 10.94 26.51
CA GLN A 626 -52.23 10.96 27.84
C GLN A 626 -53.47 11.87 27.90
N SER A 627 -53.42 13.05 27.32
CA SER A 627 -54.57 13.97 27.28
C SER A 627 -55.72 13.45 26.42
N ARG A 628 -55.42 12.79 25.28
CA ARG A 628 -56.40 12.06 24.47
C ARG A 628 -57.09 10.95 25.29
N GLU A 629 -56.33 10.20 26.08
CA GLU A 629 -56.86 9.12 26.92
C GLU A 629 -57.79 9.65 28.02
N GLN A 630 -57.38 10.71 28.73
CA GLN A 630 -58.23 11.39 29.73
C GLN A 630 -59.53 11.92 29.11
N VAL A 631 -59.47 12.51 27.91
CA VAL A 631 -60.67 12.97 27.19
C VAL A 631 -61.55 11.79 26.76
N SER A 632 -60.97 10.66 26.36
CA SER A 632 -61.69 9.44 26.00
C SER A 632 -62.42 8.83 27.21
N GLU A 633 -61.76 8.76 28.37
CA GLU A 633 -62.36 8.28 29.62
C GLU A 633 -63.55 9.16 30.05
N GLU A 634 -63.40 10.48 29.99
CA GLU A 634 -64.48 11.43 30.28
C GLU A 634 -65.63 11.34 29.26
N LEU A 635 -65.34 11.13 27.98
CA LEU A 635 -66.37 10.96 26.94
C LEU A 635 -67.17 9.67 27.18
N VAL A 636 -66.50 8.55 27.46
CA VAL A 636 -67.14 7.27 27.84
C VAL A 636 -67.98 7.42 29.13
N ARG A 637 -67.49 8.17 30.12
CA ARG A 637 -68.23 8.49 31.36
C ARG A 637 -69.52 9.26 31.06
N LEU A 638 -69.41 10.36 30.31
CA LEU A 638 -70.55 11.19 29.91
C LEU A 638 -71.54 10.44 29.02
N GLN A 639 -71.07 9.58 28.11
CA GLN A 639 -71.92 8.77 27.26
C GLN A 639 -72.75 7.78 28.08
N LYS A 640 -72.14 7.08 29.05
CA LYS A 640 -72.82 6.17 29.98
C LYS A 640 -73.86 6.89 30.86
N ASP A 641 -73.55 8.09 31.34
CA ASP A 641 -74.49 8.91 32.10
C ASP A 641 -75.66 9.38 31.21
N ASN A 642 -75.40 9.73 29.95
CA ASN A 642 -76.42 10.14 28.97
C ASN A 642 -77.33 8.97 28.56
N GLU A 643 -76.78 7.77 28.30
CA GLU A 643 -77.55 6.53 28.09
C GLU A 643 -78.45 6.23 29.30
N SER A 644 -77.94 6.43 30.52
CA SER A 644 -78.74 6.28 31.75
C SER A 644 -79.88 7.30 31.85
N LEU A 645 -79.66 8.55 31.40
CA LEU A 645 -80.68 9.61 31.40
C LEU A 645 -81.71 9.42 30.27
N GLN A 646 -81.28 9.03 29.06
CA GLN A 646 -82.18 8.69 27.97
C GLN A 646 -83.05 7.48 28.31
N GLY A 647 -82.49 6.44 28.94
CA GLY A 647 -83.27 5.29 29.42
C GLY A 647 -84.34 5.69 30.44
N LYS A 648 -84.00 6.56 31.39
CA LYS A 648 -84.96 7.11 32.37
C LYS A 648 -86.04 8.00 31.71
N HIS A 649 -85.64 8.84 30.75
CA HIS A 649 -86.58 9.73 30.05
C HIS A 649 -87.51 8.95 29.13
N SER A 650 -86.99 7.99 28.37
CA SER A 650 -87.77 7.04 27.55
C SER A 650 -88.81 6.31 28.39
N LEU A 651 -88.42 5.73 29.53
CA LEU A 651 -89.35 5.09 30.47
C LEU A 651 -90.44 6.06 30.95
N HIS A 652 -90.08 7.30 31.29
CA HIS A 652 -91.02 8.30 31.78
C HIS A 652 -91.98 8.81 30.68
N VAL A 653 -91.53 8.90 29.43
CA VAL A 653 -92.36 9.27 28.26
C VAL A 653 -93.28 8.12 27.86
N SER A 654 -92.81 6.87 27.85
CA SER A 654 -93.69 5.71 27.61
C SER A 654 -94.75 5.53 28.69
N LEU A 655 -94.44 5.81 29.96
CA LEU A 655 -95.43 5.83 31.03
C LEU A 655 -96.47 6.93 30.81
N GLN A 656 -96.04 8.14 30.47
CA GLN A 656 -96.94 9.28 30.23
C GLN A 656 -97.80 9.12 28.97
N GLN A 657 -97.28 8.49 27.91
CA GLN A 657 -98.03 8.19 26.68
C GLN A 657 -99.03 7.03 26.86
N ALA A 658 -98.90 6.21 27.91
CA ALA A 658 -99.84 5.15 28.21
C ALA A 658 -101.10 5.63 28.96
N GLU A 659 -101.15 6.89 29.42
CA GLU A 659 -102.29 7.41 30.20
C GLU A 659 -103.52 7.76 29.34
N ASP A 660 -103.35 8.02 28.03
CA ASP A 660 -104.42 8.38 27.08
C ASP A 660 -105.02 7.15 26.33
N PHE A 661 -105.06 5.97 26.94
CA PHE A 661 -105.70 4.78 26.33
C PHE A 661 -107.23 4.85 26.41
N ILE A 662 -107.86 5.39 25.36
CA ILE A 662 -109.32 5.27 25.16
C ILE A 662 -109.66 3.86 24.68
N LEU A 663 -110.38 3.10 25.51
CA LEU A 663 -110.85 1.75 25.19
C LEU A 663 -111.95 1.81 24.10
N PRO A 664 -111.81 1.12 22.95
CA PRO A 664 -112.85 1.10 21.92
C PRO A 664 -114.13 0.42 22.40
N GLU A 665 -115.27 1.11 22.30
CA GLU A 665 -116.57 0.61 22.74
C GLU A 665 -117.29 -0.27 21.69
N ALA A 666 -116.85 -0.25 20.43
CA ALA A 666 -117.37 -1.08 19.35
C ALA A 666 -116.43 -2.24 18.96
N VAL A 667 -117.01 -3.40 18.66
CA VAL A 667 -116.27 -4.63 18.28
C VAL A 667 -115.63 -4.49 16.90
N GLU A 668 -116.25 -3.73 16.02
CA GLU A 668 -115.80 -3.45 14.66
C GLU A 668 -114.57 -2.54 14.66
N GLU A 669 -114.60 -1.44 15.42
CA GLU A 669 -113.47 -0.53 15.63
C GLU A 669 -112.26 -1.26 16.25
N LEU A 670 -112.51 -2.12 17.25
CA LEU A 670 -111.47 -2.96 17.84
C LEU A 670 -110.85 -3.93 16.82
N ARG A 671 -111.64 -4.47 15.87
CA ARG A 671 -111.13 -5.35 14.80
C ARG A 671 -110.31 -4.60 13.77
N GLU A 672 -110.75 -3.42 13.34
CA GLU A 672 -109.97 -2.57 12.44
C GLU A 672 -108.66 -2.11 13.08
N LEU A 673 -108.68 -1.73 14.36
CA LEU A 673 -107.49 -1.38 15.13
C LEU A 673 -106.51 -2.57 15.28
N ILE A 674 -107.01 -3.79 15.56
CA ILE A 674 -106.19 -5.01 15.60
C ILE A 674 -105.62 -5.38 14.23
N LEU A 675 -106.38 -5.20 13.14
CA LEU A 675 -105.89 -5.42 11.78
C LEU A 675 -104.80 -4.42 11.42
N LYS A 676 -105.03 -3.13 11.69
CA LYS A 676 -104.07 -2.06 11.44
C LYS A 676 -102.78 -2.25 12.23
N TYR A 677 -102.85 -2.56 13.53
CA TYR A 677 -101.66 -2.90 14.31
C TYR A 677 -100.92 -4.13 13.77
N ARG A 678 -101.61 -5.15 13.24
CA ARG A 678 -100.94 -6.30 12.59
C ARG A 678 -100.23 -5.88 11.30
N GLU A 679 -100.85 -5.01 10.50
CA GLU A 679 -100.32 -4.51 9.24
C GLU A 679 -99.11 -3.58 9.48
N ASP A 680 -99.20 -2.69 10.47
CA ASP A 680 -98.10 -1.84 10.96
C ASP A 680 -96.95 -2.71 11.53
N ILE A 681 -97.23 -3.74 12.34
CA ILE A 681 -96.22 -4.68 12.86
C ILE A 681 -95.53 -5.43 11.71
N ILE A 682 -96.26 -5.88 10.69
CA ILE A 682 -95.68 -6.54 9.51
C ILE A 682 -94.79 -5.55 8.74
N SER A 683 -95.27 -4.33 8.48
CA SER A 683 -94.55 -3.28 7.77
C SER A 683 -93.23 -2.91 8.47
N VAL A 684 -93.29 -2.62 9.78
CA VAL A 684 -92.10 -2.33 10.61
C VAL A 684 -91.14 -3.51 10.64
N ARG A 685 -91.64 -4.74 10.72
CA ARG A 685 -90.80 -5.94 10.72
C ARG A 685 -90.10 -6.15 9.38
N THR A 686 -90.79 -6.07 8.25
CA THR A 686 -90.15 -6.18 6.92
C THR A 686 -89.15 -5.05 6.66
N ALA A 687 -89.42 -3.83 7.16
CA ALA A 687 -88.44 -2.74 7.11
C ALA A 687 -87.20 -3.01 7.97
N ALA A 688 -87.37 -3.62 9.15
CA ALA A 688 -86.27 -4.04 10.03
C ALA A 688 -85.46 -5.19 9.42
N ASP A 689 -86.12 -6.23 8.89
CA ASP A 689 -85.48 -7.38 8.24
C ASP A 689 -84.57 -6.91 7.09
N HIS A 690 -85.06 -6.02 6.20
CA HIS A 690 -84.25 -5.44 5.12
C HIS A 690 -83.15 -4.48 5.57
N LEU A 691 -83.29 -3.84 6.74
CA LEU A 691 -82.21 -3.04 7.32
C LEU A 691 -81.13 -3.97 7.91
N GLU A 692 -81.52 -5.07 8.55
CA GLU A 692 -80.61 -6.09 9.07
C GLU A 692 -79.83 -6.78 7.93
N GLU A 693 -80.46 -7.07 6.80
CA GLU A 693 -79.79 -7.57 5.58
C GLU A 693 -78.72 -6.60 5.05
N LYS A 694 -79.04 -5.30 4.97
CA LYS A 694 -78.08 -4.26 4.54
C LYS A 694 -76.90 -4.14 5.50
N LEU A 695 -77.18 -4.09 6.80
CA LEU A 695 -76.13 -4.01 7.83
C LEU A 695 -75.26 -5.27 7.84
N LYS A 696 -75.82 -6.47 7.57
CA LYS A 696 -75.02 -7.70 7.39
C LYS A 696 -74.09 -7.61 6.18
N ALA A 697 -74.57 -7.09 5.04
CA ALA A 697 -73.75 -6.91 3.84
C ALA A 697 -72.63 -5.88 4.06
N GLU A 698 -72.94 -4.76 4.73
CA GLU A 698 -71.97 -3.71 5.10
C GLU A 698 -70.91 -4.24 6.09
N ILE A 699 -71.32 -5.02 7.10
CA ILE A 699 -70.41 -5.70 8.03
C ILE A 699 -69.50 -6.73 7.33
N LEU A 700 -69.98 -7.41 6.28
CA LEU A 700 -69.15 -8.32 5.49
C LEU A 700 -68.14 -7.54 4.63
N PHE A 701 -68.58 -6.51 3.91
CA PHE A 701 -67.69 -5.66 3.12
C PHE A 701 -66.60 -5.01 3.97
N LEU A 702 -66.95 -4.45 5.14
CA LEU A 702 -65.97 -3.86 6.06
C LEU A 702 -65.00 -4.90 6.62
N LYS A 703 -65.42 -6.17 6.82
CA LYS A 703 -64.51 -7.25 7.21
C LYS A 703 -63.55 -7.63 6.10
N GLU A 704 -64.02 -7.73 4.85
CA GLU A 704 -63.17 -8.01 3.69
C GLU A 704 -62.16 -6.87 3.46
N GLN A 705 -62.58 -5.61 3.62
CA GLN A 705 -61.68 -4.45 3.57
C GLN A 705 -60.63 -4.49 4.69
N ILE A 706 -61.03 -4.72 5.95
CA ILE A 706 -60.09 -4.83 7.09
C ILE A 706 -59.12 -5.99 6.89
N GLN A 707 -59.56 -7.13 6.34
CA GLN A 707 -58.67 -8.25 6.03
C GLN A 707 -57.66 -7.92 4.91
N ALA A 708 -58.08 -7.20 3.87
CA ALA A 708 -57.18 -6.74 2.81
C ALA A 708 -56.16 -5.70 3.32
N GLU A 709 -56.61 -4.72 4.12
CA GLU A 709 -55.73 -3.73 4.76
C GLU A 709 -54.75 -4.39 5.75
N GLN A 710 -55.20 -5.40 6.49
CA GLN A 710 -54.34 -6.15 7.41
C GLN A 710 -53.31 -7.03 6.67
N TYR A 711 -53.69 -7.70 5.58
CA TYR A 711 -52.73 -8.44 4.74
C TYR A 711 -51.65 -7.52 4.14
N LEU A 712 -52.06 -6.34 3.65
CA LEU A 712 -51.13 -5.32 3.15
C LEU A 712 -50.21 -4.78 4.26
N LYS A 713 -50.75 -4.58 5.47
CA LYS A 713 -49.96 -4.20 6.65
C LYS A 713 -48.93 -5.28 7.02
N GLU A 714 -49.34 -6.54 7.08
CA GLU A 714 -48.47 -7.67 7.42
C GLU A 714 -47.33 -7.82 6.40
N ASN A 715 -47.62 -7.73 5.09
CA ASN A 715 -46.60 -7.72 4.03
C ASN A 715 -45.62 -6.53 4.15
N ILE A 716 -46.09 -5.34 4.58
CA ILE A 716 -45.22 -4.17 4.80
C ILE A 716 -44.36 -4.37 6.06
N GLU A 717 -44.92 -4.93 7.13
CA GLU A 717 -44.18 -5.25 8.36
C GLU A 717 -43.12 -6.33 8.12
N GLU A 718 -43.40 -7.36 7.33
CA GLU A 718 -42.40 -8.35 6.88
C GLU A 718 -41.29 -7.70 6.06
N THR A 719 -41.62 -6.79 5.13
CA THR A 719 -40.63 -6.07 4.30
C THR A 719 -39.71 -5.20 5.17
N LEU A 720 -40.29 -4.42 6.09
CA LEU A 720 -39.53 -3.59 7.02
C LEU A 720 -38.70 -4.43 8.00
N GLN A 721 -39.17 -5.62 8.40
CA GLN A 721 -38.39 -6.53 9.24
C GLN A 721 -37.17 -7.08 8.49
N LEU A 722 -37.30 -7.42 7.20
CA LEU A 722 -36.17 -7.83 6.36
C LEU A 722 -35.14 -6.69 6.17
N GLU A 723 -35.59 -5.45 5.97
CA GLU A 723 -34.71 -4.27 5.94
C GLU A 723 -33.98 -4.10 7.28
N ILE A 724 -34.67 -4.29 8.42
CA ILE A 724 -34.09 -4.22 9.77
C ILE A 724 -33.05 -5.32 10.00
N GLU A 725 -33.28 -6.57 9.56
CA GLU A 725 -32.27 -7.63 9.68
C GLU A 725 -31.06 -7.35 8.77
N ASN A 726 -31.25 -6.92 7.52
CA ASN A 726 -30.15 -6.53 6.64
C ASN A 726 -29.30 -5.40 7.25
N CYS A 727 -29.94 -4.36 7.81
CA CYS A 727 -29.22 -3.29 8.51
C CYS A 727 -28.43 -3.80 9.74
N LYS A 728 -28.91 -4.82 10.45
CA LYS A 728 -28.15 -5.44 11.56
C LYS A 728 -26.95 -6.23 11.04
N GLU A 729 -27.09 -6.95 9.93
CA GLU A 729 -25.97 -7.67 9.29
C GLU A 729 -24.89 -6.71 8.78
N GLU A 730 -25.29 -5.59 8.17
CA GLU A 730 -24.37 -4.50 7.79
C GLU A 730 -23.66 -3.90 9.01
N ILE A 731 -24.39 -3.61 10.09
CA ILE A 731 -23.79 -3.13 11.36
C ILE A 731 -22.83 -4.17 11.95
N ALA A 732 -23.15 -5.46 11.90
CA ALA A 732 -22.26 -6.53 12.37
C ALA A 732 -20.98 -6.64 11.51
N SER A 733 -21.09 -6.49 10.19
CA SER A 733 -19.97 -6.47 9.25
C SER A 733 -19.07 -5.24 9.46
N ILE A 734 -19.65 -4.05 9.62
CA ILE A 734 -18.90 -2.83 9.98
C ILE A 734 -18.22 -2.99 11.34
N SER A 735 -18.86 -3.66 12.30
CA SER A 735 -18.28 -3.91 13.63
C SER A 735 -17.11 -4.90 13.60
N SER A 736 -17.17 -5.94 12.77
CA SER A 736 -16.06 -6.90 12.63
C SER A 736 -14.87 -6.29 11.88
N LEU A 737 -15.12 -5.54 10.79
CA LEU A 737 -14.10 -4.76 10.08
C LEU A 737 -13.44 -3.72 10.99
N LYS A 738 -14.20 -3.05 11.86
CA LYS A 738 -13.64 -2.13 12.85
C LYS A 738 -12.74 -2.85 13.87
N ALA A 739 -13.16 -4.02 14.36
CA ALA A 739 -12.34 -4.82 15.28
C ALA A 739 -11.04 -5.32 14.61
N GLU A 740 -11.09 -5.65 13.32
CA GLU A 740 -9.90 -6.01 12.53
C GLU A 740 -8.96 -4.83 12.29
N LEU A 741 -9.50 -3.64 12.01
CA LEU A 741 -8.74 -2.40 11.85
C LEU A 741 -7.99 -2.02 13.15
N GLU A 742 -8.63 -2.18 14.32
CA GLU A 742 -7.94 -1.97 15.61
C GLU A 742 -6.87 -3.05 15.91
N ARG A 743 -7.03 -4.31 15.47
CA ARG A 743 -5.94 -5.30 15.53
C ARG A 743 -4.75 -4.87 14.68
N ILE A 744 -5.00 -4.49 13.42
CA ILE A 744 -3.96 -4.06 12.47
C ILE A 744 -3.21 -2.81 13.00
N LYS A 745 -3.90 -1.88 13.67
CA LYS A 745 -3.26 -0.75 14.36
C LYS A 745 -2.29 -1.20 15.46
N VAL A 746 -2.71 -2.12 16.33
CA VAL A 746 -1.87 -2.62 17.44
C VAL A 746 -0.67 -3.41 16.90
N GLU A 747 -0.87 -4.23 15.88
CA GLU A 747 0.22 -4.94 15.19
C GLU A 747 1.20 -3.96 14.52
N LYS A 748 0.69 -2.90 13.86
CA LYS A 748 1.52 -1.83 13.29
C LYS A 748 2.33 -1.11 14.38
N GLU A 749 1.70 -0.72 15.49
CA GLU A 749 2.37 -0.04 16.61
C GLU A 749 3.47 -0.93 17.22
N GLN A 750 3.23 -2.23 17.36
CA GLN A 750 4.26 -3.19 17.80
C GLN A 750 5.43 -3.30 16.81
N LEU A 751 5.16 -3.30 15.50
CA LEU A 751 6.21 -3.32 14.46
C LEU A 751 6.98 -2.00 14.38
N GLU A 752 6.33 -0.84 14.56
CA GLU A 752 6.99 0.47 14.60
C GLU A 752 7.89 0.60 15.83
N ASN A 753 7.42 0.18 17.02
CA ASN A 753 8.26 0.11 18.22
C ASN A 753 9.44 -0.86 18.04
N SER A 754 9.21 -2.06 17.50
CA SER A 754 10.28 -3.04 17.22
C SER A 754 11.30 -2.50 16.20
N SER A 755 10.87 -1.73 15.21
CA SER A 755 11.74 -1.06 14.24
C SER A 755 12.59 0.03 14.92
N GLN A 756 11.99 0.82 15.82
CA GLN A 756 12.69 1.85 16.59
C GLN A 756 13.74 1.25 17.55
N GLU A 757 13.44 0.13 18.22
CA GLU A 757 14.42 -0.60 19.04
C GLU A 757 15.59 -1.13 18.18
N ASN A 758 15.32 -1.68 17.00
CA ASN A 758 16.37 -2.13 16.08
C ASN A 758 17.23 -0.98 15.55
N LEU A 759 16.65 0.20 15.31
CA LEU A 759 17.40 1.41 14.92
C LEU A 759 18.32 1.89 16.06
N GLN A 760 17.85 1.92 17.30
CA GLN A 760 18.68 2.26 18.47
C GLN A 760 19.81 1.26 18.69
N GLN A 761 19.54 -0.04 18.49
CA GLN A 761 20.59 -1.07 18.53
C GLN A 761 21.63 -0.83 17.43
N LEU A 762 21.21 -0.56 16.18
CA LEU A 762 22.11 -0.25 15.07
C LEU A 762 22.95 1.01 15.31
N GLU A 763 22.36 2.06 15.89
CA GLU A 763 23.07 3.28 16.28
C GLU A 763 24.16 3.00 17.32
N SER A 764 23.84 2.24 18.38
CA SER A 764 24.83 1.83 19.39
C SER A 764 25.94 0.91 18.83
N LEU A 765 25.62 0.07 17.84
CA LEU A 765 26.60 -0.74 17.12
C LEU A 765 27.50 0.12 16.22
N GLN A 766 26.97 1.18 15.61
CA GLN A 766 27.76 2.14 14.83
C GLN A 766 28.64 3.02 15.73
N GLU A 767 28.18 3.43 16.92
CA GLU A 767 29.02 4.09 17.92
C GLU A 767 30.18 3.19 18.39
N THR A 768 29.89 1.94 18.79
CA THR A 768 30.95 1.02 19.22
C THR A 768 31.93 0.73 18.10
N LYS A 769 31.47 0.54 16.85
CA LYS A 769 32.34 0.47 15.65
C LYS A 769 33.23 1.71 15.52
N ASN A 770 32.68 2.92 15.61
CA ASN A 770 33.44 4.16 15.52
C ASN A 770 34.55 4.23 16.59
N THR A 771 34.27 3.82 17.84
CA THR A 771 35.28 3.79 18.91
C THR A 771 36.36 2.73 18.68
N LEU A 772 36.02 1.58 18.11
CA LEU A 772 36.98 0.53 17.76
C LEU A 772 37.87 0.94 16.57
N GLU A 773 37.32 1.64 15.57
CA GLU A 773 38.11 2.24 14.49
C GLU A 773 39.08 3.31 15.00
N GLU A 774 38.66 4.13 15.98
CA GLU A 774 39.55 5.14 16.58
C GLU A 774 40.66 4.49 17.43
N GLN A 775 40.35 3.41 18.17
CA GLN A 775 41.36 2.60 18.87
C GLN A 775 42.33 1.94 17.88
N LEU A 776 41.84 1.36 16.79
CA LEU A 776 42.69 0.77 15.74
C LEU A 776 43.61 1.81 15.09
N LYS A 777 43.13 3.04 14.85
CA LYS A 777 43.95 4.17 14.36
C LYS A 777 45.04 4.57 15.38
N LYS A 778 44.75 4.54 16.68
CA LYS A 778 45.74 4.80 17.75
C LYS A 778 46.80 3.70 17.84
N GLU A 779 46.40 2.43 17.83
CA GLU A 779 47.31 1.28 17.89
C GLU A 779 48.17 1.14 16.62
N THR A 780 47.62 1.41 15.44
CA THR A 780 48.42 1.40 14.19
C THR A 780 49.44 2.53 14.14
N ALA A 781 49.11 3.74 14.64
CA ALA A 781 50.07 4.82 14.80
C ALA A 781 51.15 4.50 15.86
N ALA A 782 50.77 3.91 17.00
CA ALA A 782 51.72 3.45 18.02
C ALA A 782 52.67 2.38 17.48
N LYS A 783 52.15 1.41 16.72
CA LYS A 783 52.94 0.39 16.01
C LYS A 783 53.93 1.02 15.04
N ALA A 784 53.51 1.95 14.18
CA ALA A 784 54.38 2.61 13.22
C ALA A 784 55.55 3.35 13.91
N ASN A 785 55.27 4.06 15.02
CA ASN A 785 56.30 4.71 15.83
C ASN A 785 57.31 3.71 16.43
N LEU A 786 56.83 2.54 16.91
CA LEU A 786 57.70 1.48 17.41
C LEU A 786 58.53 0.82 16.30
N GLU A 787 57.96 0.62 15.11
CA GLU A 787 58.68 0.09 13.94
C GLU A 787 59.78 1.08 13.47
N GLN A 788 59.52 2.39 13.50
CA GLN A 788 60.54 3.42 13.26
C GLN A 788 61.65 3.37 14.32
N LEU A 789 61.33 3.33 15.61
CA LEU A 789 62.34 3.26 16.69
C LEU A 789 63.20 1.98 16.58
N VAL A 790 62.60 0.85 16.20
CA VAL A 790 63.32 -0.41 15.94
C VAL A 790 64.23 -0.29 14.70
N PHE A 791 63.82 0.46 13.66
CA PHE A 791 64.67 0.75 12.50
C PHE A 791 65.84 1.69 12.86
N GLU A 792 65.60 2.73 13.66
CA GLU A 792 66.64 3.65 14.12
C GLU A 792 67.69 2.97 15.01
N GLU A 793 67.27 2.14 15.98
CA GLU A 793 68.20 1.36 16.80
C GLU A 793 68.93 0.27 15.99
N LYS A 794 68.31 -0.33 14.96
CA LYS A 794 69.02 -1.20 13.99
C LYS A 794 70.10 -0.43 13.22
N ASN A 795 69.79 0.75 12.69
CA ASN A 795 70.76 1.60 11.97
C ASN A 795 71.88 2.12 12.88
N LYS A 796 71.61 2.28 14.18
CA LYS A 796 72.60 2.63 15.21
C LYS A 796 73.47 1.43 15.59
N ALA A 797 72.89 0.24 15.77
CA ALA A 797 73.64 -1.00 15.99
C ALA A 797 74.54 -1.34 14.79
N GLN A 798 74.06 -1.15 13.55
CA GLN A 798 74.86 -1.33 12.34
C GLN A 798 76.02 -0.33 12.25
N ARG A 799 75.81 0.94 12.62
CA ARG A 799 76.91 1.93 12.72
C ARG A 799 77.94 1.53 13.76
N LEU A 800 77.51 1.17 14.96
CA LEU A 800 78.41 0.70 16.03
C LEU A 800 79.16 -0.58 15.63
N GLN A 801 78.55 -1.49 14.85
CA GLN A 801 79.25 -2.63 14.28
C GLN A 801 80.32 -2.18 13.27
N THR A 802 80.02 -1.26 12.35
CA THR A 802 81.04 -0.75 11.41
C THR A 802 82.16 0.03 12.10
N GLU A 803 81.86 0.76 13.19
CA GLU A 803 82.86 1.42 14.03
C GLU A 803 83.74 0.40 14.78
N LEU A 804 83.15 -0.70 15.26
CA LEU A 804 83.88 -1.81 15.88
C LEU A 804 84.75 -2.56 14.85
N ASP A 805 84.22 -2.88 13.66
CA ASP A 805 84.95 -3.56 12.59
C ASP A 805 86.16 -2.72 12.13
N VAL A 806 85.98 -1.40 12.00
CA VAL A 806 87.07 -0.46 11.69
C VAL A 806 88.07 -0.36 12.85
N SER A 807 87.60 -0.36 14.10
CA SER A 807 88.48 -0.38 15.29
C SER A 807 89.31 -1.67 15.35
N GLU A 808 88.70 -2.82 15.11
CA GLU A 808 89.40 -4.10 15.02
C GLU A 808 90.41 -4.12 13.87
N GLN A 809 90.04 -3.62 12.69
CA GLN A 809 90.94 -3.56 11.54
C GLN A 809 92.15 -2.65 11.84
N VAL A 810 91.92 -1.46 12.42
CA VAL A 810 93.01 -0.56 12.86
C VAL A 810 93.88 -1.22 13.93
N GLN A 811 93.33 -2.01 14.85
CA GLN A 811 94.13 -2.78 15.81
C GLN A 811 94.96 -3.88 15.14
N ARG A 812 94.38 -4.63 14.19
CA ARG A 812 95.10 -5.64 13.40
C ARG A 812 96.24 -5.00 12.60
N ASP A 813 96.02 -3.81 12.04
CA ASP A 813 97.01 -3.06 11.28
C ASP A 813 98.13 -2.49 12.16
N PHE A 814 97.82 -1.99 13.37
CA PHE A 814 98.83 -1.65 14.38
C PHE A 814 99.66 -2.87 14.80
N VAL A 815 99.03 -4.06 14.93
CA VAL A 815 99.75 -5.31 15.22
C VAL A 815 100.67 -5.69 14.06
N LYS A 816 100.17 -5.77 12.80
CA LYS A 816 100.98 -6.04 11.60
C LYS A 816 102.16 -5.07 11.46
N LEU A 817 101.92 -3.77 11.70
CA LEU A 817 102.95 -2.73 11.66
C LEU A 817 104.00 -2.91 12.76
N SER A 818 103.59 -3.19 14.00
CA SER A 818 104.51 -3.40 15.12
C SER A 818 105.36 -4.68 14.96
N GLN A 819 104.76 -5.78 14.51
CA GLN A 819 105.45 -7.02 14.17
C GLN A 819 106.47 -6.80 13.04
N THR A 820 106.08 -6.10 11.97
CA THR A 820 107.01 -5.71 10.90
C THR A 820 108.17 -4.90 11.44
N LEU A 821 107.90 -3.85 12.22
CA LEU A 821 108.92 -2.99 12.81
C LEU A 821 109.90 -3.80 13.67
N GLN A 822 109.38 -4.73 14.48
CA GLN A 822 110.18 -5.61 15.33
C GLN A 822 111.07 -6.57 14.51
N VAL A 823 110.55 -7.15 13.42
CA VAL A 823 111.35 -7.97 12.48
C VAL A 823 112.46 -7.16 11.82
N GLN A 824 112.19 -5.91 11.40
CA GLN A 824 113.20 -5.06 10.75
C GLN A 824 114.26 -4.56 11.76
N LEU A 825 113.86 -4.25 13.01
CA LEU A 825 114.81 -3.91 14.09
C LEU A 825 115.73 -5.09 14.44
N GLU A 826 115.21 -6.32 14.50
CA GLU A 826 116.04 -7.50 14.74
C GLU A 826 116.92 -7.85 13.52
N ARG A 827 116.46 -7.59 12.28
CA ARG A 827 117.33 -7.65 11.07
C ARG A 827 118.47 -6.63 11.11
N ILE A 828 118.23 -5.42 11.60
CA ILE A 828 119.27 -4.39 11.79
C ILE A 828 120.25 -4.82 12.90
N ARG A 829 119.76 -5.45 13.97
CA ARG A 829 120.58 -6.01 15.05
C ARG A 829 121.48 -7.16 14.58
N GLN A 830 121.03 -7.92 13.59
CA GLN A 830 121.74 -9.03 12.94
C GLN A 830 122.50 -8.59 11.66
N ALA A 831 122.78 -7.29 11.50
CA ALA A 831 123.50 -6.76 10.35
C ALA A 831 124.96 -6.41 10.70
N ASP A 832 125.88 -7.17 10.12
CA ASP A 832 127.32 -7.18 10.43
C ASP A 832 128.08 -5.95 9.87
N SER A 833 127.41 -5.10 9.07
CA SER A 833 128.01 -3.92 8.45
C SER A 833 127.02 -2.76 8.28
N LEU A 834 127.55 -1.53 8.31
CA LEU A 834 126.78 -0.29 8.11
C LEU A 834 126.12 -0.22 6.73
N GLU A 835 126.69 -0.87 5.71
CA GLU A 835 126.15 -0.92 4.36
C GLU A 835 124.90 -1.82 4.30
N ARG A 836 124.92 -2.94 5.02
CA ARG A 836 123.77 -3.85 5.16
C ARG A 836 122.62 -3.18 5.94
N ILE A 837 122.94 -2.38 6.97
CA ILE A 837 121.94 -1.55 7.69
C ILE A 837 121.30 -0.51 6.75
N ARG A 838 122.10 0.17 5.90
CA ARG A 838 121.56 1.13 4.91
C ARG A 838 120.65 0.48 3.87
N ALA A 839 120.95 -0.74 3.44
CA ALA A 839 120.07 -1.50 2.54
C ALA A 839 118.70 -1.74 3.19
N ILE A 840 118.68 -2.32 4.40
CA ILE A 840 117.44 -2.61 5.16
C ILE A 840 116.61 -1.33 5.33
N LEU A 841 117.23 -0.21 5.70
CA LEU A 841 116.54 1.08 5.89
C LEU A 841 115.98 1.69 4.59
N ASN A 842 116.62 1.45 3.44
CA ASN A 842 116.15 1.92 2.13
C ASN A 842 115.01 1.05 1.56
N ASP A 843 115.01 -0.24 1.88
CA ASP A 843 113.96 -1.18 1.50
C ASP A 843 112.70 -1.04 2.39
N THR A 844 112.85 -0.61 3.65
CA THR A 844 111.72 -0.37 4.58
C THR A 844 110.95 0.93 4.33
N LYS A 845 110.48 1.12 3.09
CA LYS A 845 109.52 2.18 2.76
C LYS A 845 108.13 1.80 3.24
N LEU A 846 107.84 2.16 4.50
CA LEU A 846 106.52 2.06 5.11
C LEU A 846 105.55 3.13 4.54
N THR A 847 105.29 3.07 3.23
CA THR A 847 104.40 3.99 2.52
C THR A 847 102.94 3.53 2.48
N ASP A 848 102.68 2.25 2.74
CA ASP A 848 101.34 1.64 2.75
C ASP A 848 101.35 0.39 3.64
N ILE A 849 100.36 0.26 4.53
CA ILE A 849 100.23 -0.89 5.44
C ILE A 849 99.75 -2.14 4.69
N ASN A 850 99.02 -1.98 3.58
CA ASN A 850 98.52 -3.09 2.76
C ASN A 850 99.64 -3.83 2.00
N GLN A 851 100.87 -3.30 2.01
CA GLN A 851 102.05 -3.88 1.37
C GLN A 851 102.93 -4.65 2.36
N LEU A 852 102.51 -4.74 3.63
CA LEU A 852 103.14 -5.61 4.62
C LEU A 852 102.79 -7.09 4.33
N PRO A 853 103.76 -8.02 4.34
CA PRO A 853 103.47 -9.43 4.16
C PRO A 853 102.61 -9.95 5.32
N GLU A 854 101.66 -10.83 5.01
CA GLU A 854 100.95 -11.57 6.06
C GLU A 854 101.92 -12.57 6.72
N THR A 855 101.92 -12.58 8.05
CA THR A 855 102.83 -13.36 8.92
C THR A 855 102.16 -14.59 9.49
#